data_AF-A0A1D6XRM0-F1
#
_entry.id   AF-A0A1D6XRM0-F1
#
_cell.length_a   1.000
_cell.length_b   1.000
_cell.length_c   1.000
_cell.angle_alpha   90.00
_cell.angle_beta   90.00
_cell.angle_gamma   90.00
#
_symmetry.space_group_name_H-M   'P 1'
#
loop_
_entity.id
_entity.type
_entity.pdbx_description
1 polymer ?
#
loop_
_entity_poly.entity_id
_entity_poly.type
_entity_poly.pdbx_seq_one_letter_code
_entity_poly.pdbx_strand_id
1 'polypeptide(L)'
;MFKSINLRSLSIVLVFTMLSPLGAAPAGECKKKIKTLLLPGSYENVELFVAGFGFTDGGKNCELDFGPYLNQTKEDEISTIFLDVLCAKPTEVKIINPSNVQRKNVISYLQVRQACKVDLKGIAVYSNATDYRVLTMIQGTSMETPSSSDEVQRLQSQIDKIGTLTIDGGSKGLPEIFVKYNWSLMAEVIFQNLSITSLPKTLRYSMPRLQSLELPFNELEEPPAFPWDERELPLPRNLTRKAIFNEQYQGPTKVKPNLYRRFLSLDFNKIKDLSRFEFRGHLQSLSVKGNGLKAIGRNCLVNLVGVNAIDLSMNKLDVLPDGVFSGLKDLFVLWLNNNNITVIKDGTFKDSKSLKKLYLNNNKIKRIPRGLLLQHEDLEELNLQNNLISKVEHGALPNNSNKLKTIGLNGNQLRMIPSDAFLTRSLKTVNLANNSITFEGIIETLDSISVSRLYNILRKSVSDMSRELRTDSIYIDLTNNRIESIDSNELSTEQMFKVKMVLQVFIMNLKDNPLLCDCRALNITRVIKDIILKHSHIENRRFQSWVCAQPRELKGRQILSIAEEDFVCVRNLSGCPEQATCSVRQTDGSILIDARDKYLQQLPHTMPVGADLEIFLDNNQITELGMRSYLGNVTVLHLSRNKIQELDGSFIQSLTKVRQLRIDWNELKRLPRSIEVLTSRKSFRSLAIRSNYFACDCRSKWMKGWLTNSSAKISDIKNVKCASGKSQGKPIYTVSLEDFVCEKILGNPDENKEILVIVSVTLGVVLVIFIAVFIIVYFFRGEMKVFLYTHFDWHPFDRIDDSDPSKIYDAFISYSSHDQQWVYSELKQKLESHEPPYKICFHDRDFEVGASIQDNIIYSVNRSKRMIMVLSNRFLESEWCRLEFRAAHHRVLQDKTNYLIVILFEGVDTEALDDETSLYLRTNTYLSVTNKWFWQKLLYSLPKPKGAVNDLQGSSSHLIEIGDNSTRWNNGNKKEEIESRM
;
A
#
# COMPACT_ATOMS: atom_id res chain seq x y z
N MET A 1 -3.50 -11.51 -10.35
CA MET A 1 -4.75 -11.72 -11.12
C MET A 1 -4.41 -11.78 -12.60
N PHE A 2 -4.36 -13.00 -13.15
CA PHE A 2 -3.98 -13.29 -14.52
C PHE A 2 -5.24 -13.56 -15.35
N LYS A 3 -5.51 -12.70 -16.34
CA LYS A 3 -6.21 -13.06 -17.58
C LYS A 3 -5.53 -12.33 -18.72
N SER A 4 -4.36 -12.81 -19.10
CA SER A 4 -3.71 -12.51 -20.38
C SER A 4 -4.39 -13.37 -21.45
N ILE A 5 -5.62 -13.04 -21.82
CA ILE A 5 -6.15 -13.49 -23.10
C ILE A 5 -5.39 -12.68 -24.14
N ASN A 6 -4.57 -13.36 -24.94
CA ASN A 6 -3.77 -12.77 -26.00
C ASN A 6 -4.71 -11.95 -26.91
N LEU A 7 -4.52 -10.63 -26.94
CA LEU A 7 -5.35 -9.60 -27.61
C LEU A 7 -5.37 -9.70 -29.15
N ARG A 8 -4.96 -10.83 -29.72
CA ARG A 8 -4.79 -11.04 -31.17
C ARG A 8 -6.08 -11.45 -31.91
N SER A 9 -7.11 -11.83 -31.17
CA SER A 9 -8.47 -12.08 -31.70
C SER A 9 -9.47 -10.97 -31.34
N LEU A 10 -9.05 -9.90 -30.64
CA LEU A 10 -9.99 -8.93 -30.05
C LEU A 10 -10.68 -7.98 -31.02
N SER A 11 -10.18 -7.75 -32.24
CA SER A 11 -10.88 -6.81 -33.16
C SER A 11 -12.12 -7.41 -33.82
N ILE A 12 -12.26 -8.74 -33.78
CA ILE A 12 -13.50 -9.44 -34.13
C ILE A 12 -14.25 -9.84 -32.86
N VAL A 13 -13.57 -10.10 -31.74
CA VAL A 13 -14.21 -10.47 -30.45
C VAL A 13 -14.84 -9.28 -29.69
N LEU A 14 -14.35 -8.04 -29.82
CA LEU A 14 -14.96 -6.84 -29.18
C LEU A 14 -16.38 -6.58 -29.69
N VAL A 15 -16.65 -6.96 -30.94
CA VAL A 15 -17.99 -6.94 -31.53
C VAL A 15 -18.91 -8.00 -30.88
N PHE A 16 -18.35 -9.10 -30.38
CA PHE A 16 -19.09 -10.18 -29.71
C PHE A 16 -19.19 -10.02 -28.19
N THR A 17 -18.32 -9.27 -27.51
CA THR A 17 -18.48 -8.98 -26.06
C THR A 17 -19.63 -8.02 -25.75
N MET A 18 -20.19 -7.33 -26.74
CA MET A 18 -21.46 -6.59 -26.59
C MET A 18 -22.71 -7.49 -26.63
N LEU A 19 -22.54 -8.81 -26.60
CA LEU A 19 -23.64 -9.79 -26.51
C LEU A 19 -23.71 -10.37 -25.09
N SER A 20 -24.31 -9.61 -24.16
CA SER A 20 -24.79 -10.10 -22.86
C SER A 20 -26.08 -10.95 -23.00
N PRO A 21 -26.58 -11.63 -21.95
CA PRO A 21 -27.06 -13.01 -22.03
C PRO A 21 -28.35 -13.15 -22.84
N LEU A 22 -28.33 -14.10 -23.78
CA LEU A 22 -29.46 -14.38 -24.67
C LEU A 22 -30.55 -15.16 -23.93
N GLY A 23 -31.69 -14.51 -23.66
CA GLY A 23 -32.84 -15.00 -22.90
C GLY A 23 -33.41 -16.38 -23.29
N ALA A 24 -34.09 -17.00 -22.32
CA ALA A 24 -34.64 -18.35 -22.35
C ALA A 24 -35.76 -18.51 -23.39
N ALA A 25 -35.76 -19.64 -24.08
CA ALA A 25 -36.85 -20.12 -24.93
C ALA A 25 -36.92 -21.65 -24.76
N PRO A 26 -38.04 -22.33 -25.07
CA PRO A 26 -38.35 -23.68 -24.56
C PRO A 26 -37.55 -24.82 -25.23
N ALA A 27 -37.58 -25.99 -24.58
CA ALA A 27 -36.67 -27.13 -24.73
C ALA A 27 -36.84 -27.95 -26.02
N GLY A 28 -35.71 -28.24 -26.67
CA GLY A 28 -35.53 -29.23 -27.75
C GLY A 28 -34.03 -29.49 -27.97
N GLU A 29 -33.65 -30.66 -28.50
CA GLU A 29 -32.25 -30.97 -28.83
C GLU A 29 -31.70 -29.99 -29.89
N CYS A 30 -30.43 -29.56 -29.76
CA CYS A 30 -29.73 -28.73 -30.76
C CYS A 30 -30.29 -27.33 -31.04
N LYS A 31 -30.72 -26.59 -30.02
CA LYS A 31 -31.19 -25.20 -30.20
C LYS A 31 -30.10 -24.24 -30.70
N LYS A 32 -30.33 -23.64 -31.88
CA LYS A 32 -29.40 -22.76 -32.60
C LYS A 32 -29.84 -21.29 -32.54
N LYS A 33 -28.95 -20.38 -32.11
CA LYS A 33 -29.10 -18.92 -32.23
C LYS A 33 -28.09 -18.38 -33.23
N ILE A 34 -28.50 -17.45 -34.08
CA ILE A 34 -27.69 -16.95 -35.20
C ILE A 34 -27.63 -15.42 -35.14
N LYS A 35 -26.43 -14.87 -35.35
CA LYS A 35 -26.24 -13.43 -35.57
C LYS A 35 -25.27 -13.20 -36.71
N THR A 36 -25.65 -12.34 -37.65
CA THR A 36 -24.80 -11.90 -38.76
C THR A 36 -24.43 -10.43 -38.60
N LEU A 37 -23.22 -10.08 -39.00
CA LEU A 37 -22.76 -8.69 -39.04
C LEU A 37 -21.81 -8.49 -40.22
N LEU A 38 -22.00 -7.39 -40.94
CA LEU A 38 -21.07 -6.92 -41.96
C LEU A 38 -20.09 -5.92 -41.32
N LEU A 39 -18.80 -6.17 -41.47
CA LEU A 39 -17.75 -5.29 -40.95
C LEU A 39 -16.81 -4.87 -42.08
N PRO A 40 -16.15 -3.70 -41.96
CA PRO A 40 -15.06 -3.35 -42.88
C PRO A 40 -13.96 -4.41 -42.77
N GLY A 41 -13.58 -5.02 -43.91
CA GLY A 41 -12.68 -6.17 -43.91
C GLY A 41 -11.24 -5.86 -43.53
N SER A 42 -10.52 -6.90 -43.11
CA SER A 42 -9.13 -6.82 -42.62
C SER A 42 -8.09 -6.53 -43.70
N TYR A 43 -8.45 -6.76 -44.96
CA TYR A 43 -7.61 -6.51 -46.14
C TYR A 43 -8.17 -5.37 -46.99
N GLU A 44 -7.29 -4.72 -47.74
CA GLU A 44 -7.66 -3.70 -48.72
C GLU A 44 -8.59 -4.29 -49.79
N ASN A 45 -9.65 -3.56 -50.13
CA ASN A 45 -10.64 -3.93 -51.17
C ASN A 45 -11.30 -5.31 -50.98
N VAL A 46 -11.40 -5.80 -49.73
CA VAL A 46 -12.08 -7.05 -49.37
C VAL A 46 -13.13 -6.78 -48.30
N GLU A 47 -14.38 -7.19 -48.56
CA GLU A 47 -15.48 -7.15 -47.58
C GLU A 47 -15.37 -8.29 -46.56
N LEU A 48 -15.78 -8.06 -45.30
CA LEU A 48 -15.79 -9.09 -44.25
C LEU A 48 -17.21 -9.36 -43.76
N PHE A 49 -17.66 -10.60 -43.98
CA PHE A 49 -18.92 -11.14 -43.51
C PHE A 49 -18.68 -11.98 -42.25
N VAL A 50 -19.37 -11.68 -41.16
CA VAL A 50 -19.24 -12.43 -39.91
C VAL A 50 -20.57 -13.10 -39.57
N ALA A 51 -20.55 -14.42 -39.36
CA ALA A 51 -21.71 -15.18 -38.94
C ALA A 51 -21.39 -16.00 -37.68
N GLY A 52 -22.13 -15.72 -36.60
CA GLY A 52 -22.02 -16.43 -35.33
C GLY A 52 -23.17 -17.40 -35.12
N PHE A 53 -22.84 -18.62 -34.69
CA PHE A 53 -23.76 -19.71 -34.39
C PHE A 53 -23.56 -20.19 -32.95
N GLY A 54 -24.61 -20.06 -32.13
CA GLY A 54 -24.62 -20.54 -30.75
C GLY A 54 -25.55 -21.72 -30.57
N PHE A 55 -25.04 -22.84 -30.07
CA PHE A 55 -25.83 -24.00 -29.64
C PHE A 55 -25.97 -23.98 -28.11
N THR A 56 -27.21 -23.84 -27.60
CA THR A 56 -27.46 -23.58 -26.17
C THR A 56 -27.79 -24.82 -25.36
N ASP A 57 -28.45 -25.79 -25.96
CA ASP A 57 -29.13 -26.85 -25.21
C ASP A 57 -28.34 -28.18 -25.18
N GLY A 58 -27.27 -28.28 -25.97
CA GLY A 58 -26.52 -29.52 -26.15
C GLY A 58 -27.22 -30.48 -27.10
N GLY A 59 -26.53 -31.57 -27.48
CA GLY A 59 -27.13 -32.62 -28.31
C GLY A 59 -26.14 -33.31 -29.23
N LYS A 60 -26.59 -34.41 -29.83
CA LYS A 60 -25.88 -35.12 -30.90
C LYS A 60 -26.48 -34.75 -32.26
N ASN A 61 -25.67 -34.78 -33.32
CA ASN A 61 -26.11 -34.51 -34.70
C ASN A 61 -26.72 -33.12 -34.96
N CYS A 62 -26.23 -32.06 -34.30
CA CYS A 62 -26.68 -30.71 -34.59
C CYS A 62 -26.12 -30.24 -35.95
N GLU A 63 -26.95 -29.73 -36.84
CA GLU A 63 -26.51 -29.35 -38.19
C GLU A 63 -26.25 -27.84 -38.35
N LEU A 64 -25.15 -27.52 -39.02
CA LEU A 64 -24.79 -26.17 -39.43
C LEU A 64 -24.71 -26.10 -40.95
N ASP A 65 -25.80 -25.63 -41.58
CA ASP A 65 -25.79 -25.21 -42.97
C ASP A 65 -25.19 -23.79 -43.10
N PHE A 66 -24.07 -23.68 -43.81
CA PHE A 66 -23.39 -22.41 -44.08
C PHE A 66 -23.74 -21.81 -45.45
N GLY A 67 -24.41 -22.55 -46.34
CA GLY A 67 -24.73 -22.15 -47.70
C GLY A 67 -25.47 -20.81 -47.82
N PRO A 68 -26.51 -20.54 -47.00
CA PRO A 68 -27.22 -19.26 -47.01
C PRO A 68 -26.35 -18.04 -46.74
N TYR A 69 -25.29 -18.18 -45.95
CA TYR A 69 -24.36 -17.08 -45.62
C TYR A 69 -23.32 -16.90 -46.72
N LEU A 70 -22.94 -18.00 -47.37
CA LEU A 70 -22.03 -17.97 -48.49
C LEU A 70 -22.66 -17.30 -49.73
N ASN A 71 -23.99 -17.41 -49.90
CA ASN A 71 -24.71 -16.71 -50.97
C ASN A 71 -24.81 -15.19 -50.78
N GLN A 72 -24.51 -14.67 -49.59
CA GLN A 72 -24.53 -13.21 -49.34
C GLN A 72 -23.28 -12.51 -49.87
N THR A 73 -22.22 -13.27 -50.19
CA THR A 73 -21.00 -12.72 -50.80
C THR A 73 -21.18 -12.54 -52.31
N LYS A 74 -20.64 -11.46 -52.86
CA LYS A 74 -20.62 -11.21 -54.31
C LYS A 74 -19.78 -12.26 -55.04
N GLU A 75 -20.17 -12.62 -56.27
CA GLU A 75 -19.48 -13.65 -57.07
C GLU A 75 -18.16 -13.13 -57.68
N ASP A 76 -18.10 -11.84 -58.05
CA ASP A 76 -16.98 -11.27 -58.81
C ASP A 76 -15.89 -10.58 -57.95
N GLU A 77 -16.12 -10.44 -56.64
CA GLU A 77 -15.19 -9.76 -55.73
C GLU A 77 -14.56 -10.73 -54.73
N ILE A 78 -13.31 -10.49 -54.33
CA ILE A 78 -12.70 -11.24 -53.21
C ILE A 78 -13.41 -10.81 -51.92
N SER A 79 -14.02 -11.77 -51.24
CA SER A 79 -14.71 -11.54 -49.96
C SER A 79 -14.08 -12.40 -48.86
N THR A 80 -14.22 -11.98 -47.61
CA THR A 80 -13.85 -12.79 -46.44
C THR A 80 -15.10 -13.20 -45.67
N ILE A 81 -15.18 -14.45 -45.24
CA ILE A 81 -16.21 -14.92 -44.32
C ILE A 81 -15.59 -15.49 -43.03
N PHE A 82 -16.13 -15.06 -41.90
CA PHE A 82 -15.75 -15.55 -40.57
C PHE A 82 -16.94 -16.25 -39.93
N LEU A 83 -16.83 -17.58 -39.78
CA LEU A 83 -17.82 -18.39 -39.08
C LEU A 83 -17.34 -18.66 -37.65
N ASP A 84 -18.13 -18.22 -36.67
CA ASP A 84 -17.90 -18.50 -35.25
C ASP A 84 -18.94 -19.49 -34.74
N VAL A 85 -18.50 -20.64 -34.27
CA VAL A 85 -19.35 -21.71 -33.74
C VAL A 85 -19.06 -21.86 -32.25
N LEU A 86 -20.10 -21.74 -31.43
CA LEU A 86 -20.02 -21.79 -29.98
C LEU A 86 -21.06 -22.76 -29.42
N CYS A 87 -20.63 -23.65 -28.52
CA CYS A 87 -21.49 -24.64 -27.88
C CYS A 87 -21.44 -24.47 -26.37
N ALA A 88 -22.54 -23.96 -25.79
CA ALA A 88 -22.65 -23.70 -24.35
C ALA A 88 -22.64 -25.01 -23.52
N LYS A 89 -23.03 -26.12 -24.15
CA LYS A 89 -23.02 -27.48 -23.60
C LYS A 89 -22.35 -28.43 -24.60
N PRO A 90 -21.90 -29.63 -24.19
CA PRO A 90 -21.38 -30.64 -25.10
C PRO A 90 -22.32 -30.88 -26.29
N THR A 91 -21.83 -30.59 -27.49
CA THR A 91 -22.64 -30.57 -28.72
C THR A 91 -21.84 -31.11 -29.89
N GLU A 92 -22.37 -32.12 -30.59
CA GLU A 92 -21.79 -32.61 -31.85
C GLU A 92 -22.38 -31.82 -33.03
N VAL A 93 -21.55 -31.03 -33.70
CA VAL A 93 -21.96 -30.13 -34.79
C VAL A 93 -21.45 -30.67 -36.12
N LYS A 94 -22.38 -31.03 -37.02
CA LYS A 94 -22.12 -31.42 -38.41
C LYS A 94 -22.23 -30.21 -39.31
N ILE A 95 -21.13 -29.84 -39.96
CA ILE A 95 -21.11 -28.74 -40.94
C ILE A 95 -21.55 -29.31 -42.29
N ILE A 96 -22.63 -28.79 -42.86
CA ILE A 96 -23.27 -29.31 -44.07
C ILE A 96 -23.41 -28.23 -45.15
N ASN A 97 -23.55 -28.68 -46.40
CA ASN A 97 -23.82 -27.82 -47.56
C ASN A 97 -24.86 -28.49 -48.47
N PRO A 98 -26.12 -28.62 -48.01
CA PRO A 98 -27.16 -29.35 -48.74
C PRO A 98 -27.46 -28.73 -50.11
N SER A 99 -27.37 -27.40 -50.20
CA SER A 99 -27.61 -26.65 -51.45
C SER A 99 -26.39 -26.62 -52.39
N ASN A 100 -25.30 -27.31 -52.06
CA ASN A 100 -24.06 -27.38 -52.83
C ASN A 100 -23.52 -26.00 -53.27
N VAL A 101 -23.58 -24.99 -52.40
CA VAL A 101 -23.11 -23.64 -52.70
C VAL A 101 -21.58 -23.63 -52.77
N GLN A 102 -21.04 -23.00 -53.82
CA GLN A 102 -19.60 -22.94 -54.09
C GLN A 102 -19.19 -21.48 -54.36
N ARG A 103 -18.25 -20.96 -53.56
CA ARG A 103 -17.68 -19.60 -53.70
C ARG A 103 -16.17 -19.64 -53.46
N LYS A 104 -15.44 -20.03 -54.50
CA LYS A 104 -13.96 -20.10 -54.43
C LYS A 104 -13.30 -18.74 -54.37
N ASN A 105 -14.00 -17.65 -54.68
CA ASN A 105 -13.54 -16.28 -54.48
C ASN A 105 -13.54 -15.85 -52.99
N VAL A 106 -14.22 -16.59 -52.11
CA VAL A 106 -14.36 -16.28 -50.68
C VAL A 106 -13.24 -16.92 -49.84
N ILE A 107 -12.50 -16.11 -49.11
CA ILE A 107 -11.51 -16.54 -48.13
C ILE A 107 -12.23 -16.80 -46.80
N SER A 108 -12.13 -18.02 -46.28
CA SER A 108 -12.91 -18.42 -45.12
C SER A 108 -12.08 -18.71 -43.87
N TYR A 109 -12.70 -18.37 -42.74
CA TYR A 109 -12.19 -18.51 -41.37
C TYR A 109 -13.25 -19.26 -40.57
N LEU A 110 -12.85 -20.31 -39.87
CA LEU A 110 -13.72 -21.07 -38.99
C LEU A 110 -13.12 -21.07 -37.60
N GLN A 111 -13.89 -20.53 -36.66
CA GLN A 111 -13.60 -20.56 -35.24
C GLN A 111 -14.64 -21.44 -34.54
N VAL A 112 -14.16 -22.40 -33.76
CA VAL A 112 -14.98 -23.31 -32.97
C VAL A 112 -14.54 -23.18 -31.52
N ARG A 113 -15.50 -22.98 -30.61
CA ARG A 113 -15.23 -22.65 -29.21
C ARG A 113 -16.10 -23.43 -28.23
N GLN A 114 -15.59 -23.58 -27.01
CA GLN A 114 -16.27 -24.24 -25.90
C GLN A 114 -16.44 -25.74 -26.16
N ALA A 115 -17.53 -26.34 -25.70
CA ALA A 115 -17.76 -27.79 -25.71
C ALA A 115 -18.26 -28.32 -27.08
N CYS A 116 -17.88 -27.67 -28.17
CA CYS A 116 -18.20 -28.14 -29.52
C CYS A 116 -17.32 -29.34 -29.91
N LYS A 117 -17.95 -30.36 -30.50
CA LYS A 117 -17.28 -31.43 -31.23
C LYS A 117 -17.68 -31.34 -32.69
N VAL A 118 -16.72 -31.07 -33.58
CA VAL A 118 -16.94 -30.95 -35.03
C VAL A 118 -16.32 -32.12 -35.77
N ASP A 119 -16.93 -32.57 -36.86
CA ASP A 119 -16.39 -33.67 -37.65
C ASP A 119 -15.47 -33.18 -38.78
N LEU A 120 -14.39 -33.93 -39.04
CA LEU A 120 -13.44 -33.62 -40.12
C LEU A 120 -14.13 -33.58 -41.49
N LYS A 121 -15.17 -34.41 -41.68
CA LYS A 121 -15.96 -34.45 -42.91
C LYS A 121 -16.69 -33.13 -43.16
N GLY A 122 -17.31 -32.54 -42.15
CA GLY A 122 -17.97 -31.23 -42.28
C GLY A 122 -16.98 -30.10 -42.56
N ILE A 123 -15.80 -30.13 -41.93
CA ILE A 123 -14.72 -29.18 -42.23
C ILE A 123 -14.26 -29.32 -43.69
N ALA A 124 -14.13 -30.54 -44.19
CA ALA A 124 -13.79 -30.79 -45.59
C ALA A 124 -14.87 -30.30 -46.55
N VAL A 125 -16.16 -30.45 -46.22
CA VAL A 125 -17.28 -29.86 -46.98
C VAL A 125 -17.16 -28.34 -47.05
N TYR A 126 -16.85 -27.69 -45.92
CA TYR A 126 -16.66 -26.25 -45.87
C TYR A 126 -15.45 -25.77 -46.68
N SER A 127 -14.33 -26.48 -46.56
CA SER A 127 -13.12 -26.23 -47.34
C SER A 127 -13.34 -26.42 -48.84
N ASN A 128 -14.12 -27.43 -49.22
CA ASN A 128 -14.46 -27.63 -50.61
C ASN A 128 -15.41 -26.55 -51.14
N ALA A 129 -16.19 -25.85 -50.31
CA ALA A 129 -17.07 -24.77 -50.74
C ALA A 129 -16.37 -23.41 -50.92
N THR A 130 -15.22 -23.20 -50.26
CA THR A 130 -14.56 -21.89 -50.12
C THR A 130 -13.04 -21.97 -50.37
N ASP A 131 -12.31 -20.87 -50.19
CA ASP A 131 -10.85 -20.86 -50.03
C ASP A 131 -10.52 -20.82 -48.53
N TYR A 132 -10.58 -21.99 -47.89
CA TYR A 132 -10.45 -22.11 -46.44
C TYR A 132 -9.01 -22.00 -45.95
N ARG A 133 -8.76 -21.01 -45.08
CA ARG A 133 -7.40 -20.60 -44.69
C ARG A 133 -7.12 -20.61 -43.21
N VAL A 134 -8.12 -20.41 -42.35
CA VAL A 134 -7.89 -20.25 -40.91
C VAL A 134 -8.80 -21.17 -40.10
N LEU A 135 -8.18 -22.04 -39.29
CA LEU A 135 -8.86 -22.89 -38.33
C LEU A 135 -8.47 -22.49 -36.91
N THR A 136 -9.47 -22.16 -36.08
CA THR A 136 -9.29 -21.84 -34.67
C THR A 136 -10.18 -22.75 -33.83
N MET A 137 -9.60 -23.57 -32.97
CA MET A 137 -10.30 -24.45 -32.04
C MET A 137 -9.89 -24.11 -30.61
N ILE A 138 -10.81 -23.61 -29.77
CA ILE A 138 -10.45 -23.13 -28.43
C ILE A 138 -11.44 -23.53 -27.35
N GLN A 139 -11.01 -23.46 -26.07
CA GLN A 139 -11.89 -23.64 -24.89
C GLN A 139 -12.54 -25.02 -24.77
N GLY A 140 -11.82 -26.11 -25.10
CA GLY A 140 -12.34 -27.47 -24.90
C GLY A 140 -13.01 -28.09 -26.13
N THR A 141 -12.81 -27.48 -27.30
CA THR A 141 -13.28 -28.02 -28.58
C THR A 141 -12.52 -29.28 -28.95
N SER A 142 -13.21 -30.23 -29.58
CA SER A 142 -12.59 -31.43 -30.16
C SER A 142 -12.99 -31.61 -31.63
N MET A 143 -12.14 -32.29 -32.39
CA MET A 143 -12.42 -32.67 -33.78
C MET A 143 -12.50 -34.18 -33.87
N GLU A 144 -13.61 -34.67 -34.41
CA GLU A 144 -13.81 -36.09 -34.70
C GLU A 144 -13.17 -36.44 -36.04
N THR A 145 -12.33 -37.47 -36.02
CA THR A 145 -11.67 -38.00 -37.22
C THR A 145 -12.22 -39.39 -37.52
N PRO A 146 -12.41 -39.76 -38.80
CA PRO A 146 -12.80 -41.11 -39.17
C PRO A 146 -11.81 -42.17 -38.67
N SER A 147 -12.30 -43.40 -38.46
CA SER A 147 -11.46 -44.51 -38.01
C SER A 147 -10.50 -45.03 -39.10
N SER A 148 -10.77 -44.77 -40.38
CA SER A 148 -9.92 -45.17 -41.51
C SER A 148 -8.83 -44.15 -41.80
N SER A 149 -7.57 -44.57 -41.77
CA SER A 149 -6.41 -43.72 -42.10
C SER A 149 -6.45 -43.19 -43.53
N ASP A 150 -6.97 -43.98 -44.47
CA ASP A 150 -7.09 -43.61 -45.88
C ASP A 150 -8.17 -42.54 -46.07
N GLU A 151 -9.26 -42.64 -45.31
CA GLU A 151 -10.32 -41.63 -45.31
C GLU A 151 -9.81 -40.31 -44.69
N VAL A 152 -9.08 -40.39 -43.57
CA VAL A 152 -8.43 -39.21 -42.96
C VAL A 152 -7.48 -38.55 -43.95
N GLN A 153 -6.66 -39.32 -44.68
CA GLN A 153 -5.75 -38.78 -45.70
C GLN A 153 -6.53 -38.07 -46.83
N ARG A 154 -7.60 -38.69 -47.32
CA ARG A 154 -8.46 -38.12 -48.37
C ARG A 154 -9.16 -36.83 -47.92
N LEU A 155 -9.62 -36.77 -46.67
CA LEU A 155 -10.24 -35.56 -46.12
C LEU A 155 -9.19 -34.48 -45.84
N GLN A 156 -8.01 -34.86 -45.33
CA GLN A 156 -6.91 -33.93 -45.10
C GLN A 156 -6.47 -33.24 -46.39
N SER A 157 -6.38 -33.95 -47.51
CA SER A 157 -6.04 -33.35 -48.80
C SER A 157 -7.08 -32.34 -49.31
N GLN A 158 -8.30 -32.34 -48.75
CA GLN A 158 -9.32 -31.33 -49.08
C GLN A 158 -9.20 -30.06 -48.23
N ILE A 159 -8.47 -30.12 -47.10
CA ILE A 159 -8.29 -29.01 -46.16
C ILE A 159 -6.83 -28.53 -46.09
N ASP A 160 -5.96 -29.02 -46.97
CA ASP A 160 -4.52 -28.74 -47.02
C ASP A 160 -4.14 -27.26 -47.26
N LYS A 161 -5.12 -26.44 -47.68
CA LYS A 161 -4.98 -24.99 -47.91
C LYS A 161 -4.96 -24.14 -46.65
N ILE A 162 -5.29 -24.71 -45.49
CA ILE A 162 -5.23 -24.02 -44.20
C ILE A 162 -3.80 -23.49 -43.99
N GLY A 163 -3.70 -22.17 -43.84
CA GLY A 163 -2.44 -21.45 -43.64
C GLY A 163 -2.21 -21.02 -42.20
N THR A 164 -3.27 -20.91 -41.39
CA THR A 164 -3.18 -20.53 -39.98
C THR A 164 -3.99 -21.49 -39.13
N LEU A 165 -3.36 -22.05 -38.11
CA LEU A 165 -3.97 -23.00 -37.17
C LEU A 165 -3.79 -22.51 -35.74
N THR A 166 -4.89 -22.44 -34.99
CA THR A 166 -4.88 -22.17 -33.54
C THR A 166 -5.62 -23.27 -32.80
N ILE A 167 -4.97 -23.86 -31.79
CA ILE A 167 -5.57 -24.85 -30.89
C ILE A 167 -5.28 -24.44 -29.45
N ASP A 168 -6.34 -24.33 -28.64
CA ASP A 168 -6.29 -23.99 -27.22
C ASP A 168 -7.09 -24.98 -26.38
N GLY A 169 -6.37 -25.85 -25.68
CA GLY A 169 -6.95 -26.89 -24.84
C GLY A 169 -7.72 -27.96 -25.61
N GLY A 170 -8.57 -28.72 -24.92
CA GLY A 170 -9.45 -29.75 -25.50
C GLY A 170 -8.84 -31.15 -25.62
N SER A 171 -7.52 -31.29 -25.71
CA SER A 171 -6.83 -32.58 -25.68
C SER A 171 -5.41 -32.45 -25.13
N LYS A 172 -4.84 -33.55 -24.60
CA LYS A 172 -3.42 -33.61 -24.23
C LYS A 172 -2.60 -34.03 -25.46
N GLY A 173 -1.54 -33.28 -25.74
CA GLY A 173 -0.64 -33.52 -26.86
C GLY A 173 -1.05 -32.86 -28.17
N LEU A 174 -0.22 -33.05 -29.19
CA LEU A 174 -0.49 -32.56 -30.55
C LEU A 174 -1.51 -33.48 -31.25
N PRO A 175 -2.55 -32.94 -31.91
CA PRO A 175 -3.49 -33.77 -32.66
C PRO A 175 -2.79 -34.48 -33.83
N GLU A 176 -3.00 -35.78 -33.95
CA GLU A 176 -2.27 -36.64 -34.90
C GLU A 176 -2.36 -36.15 -36.35
N ILE A 177 -3.50 -35.60 -36.77
CA ILE A 177 -3.72 -35.13 -38.14
C ILE A 177 -2.73 -34.03 -38.56
N PHE A 178 -2.30 -33.18 -37.61
CA PHE A 178 -1.34 -32.10 -37.87
C PHE A 178 0.12 -32.58 -37.81
N VAL A 179 0.36 -33.79 -37.30
CA VAL A 179 1.70 -34.38 -37.17
C VAL A 179 1.99 -35.40 -38.28
N LYS A 180 1.01 -36.24 -38.64
CA LYS A 180 1.19 -37.38 -39.57
C LYS A 180 1.08 -36.98 -41.04
N TYR A 181 0.29 -35.97 -41.39
CA TYR A 181 -0.01 -35.60 -42.77
C TYR A 181 0.66 -34.30 -43.22
N ASN A 182 0.67 -34.02 -44.52
CA ASN A 182 1.37 -32.89 -45.11
C ASN A 182 0.49 -31.62 -45.17
N TRP A 183 1.02 -30.51 -44.65
CA TRP A 183 0.37 -29.21 -44.54
C TRP A 183 1.25 -28.13 -45.20
N SER A 184 1.54 -28.32 -46.49
CA SER A 184 2.54 -27.55 -47.24
C SER A 184 2.31 -26.03 -47.30
N LEU A 185 1.06 -25.58 -47.09
CA LEU A 185 0.66 -24.17 -47.10
C LEU A 185 0.56 -23.53 -45.70
N MET A 186 0.80 -24.31 -44.64
CA MET A 186 0.78 -23.82 -43.27
C MET A 186 1.89 -22.78 -43.05
N ALA A 187 1.50 -21.60 -42.60
CA ALA A 187 2.36 -20.44 -42.38
C ALA A 187 2.40 -20.05 -40.89
N GLU A 188 1.34 -20.26 -40.12
CA GLU A 188 1.26 -19.88 -38.71
C GLU A 188 0.58 -20.95 -37.87
N VAL A 189 1.20 -21.27 -36.73
CA VAL A 189 0.66 -22.24 -35.78
C VAL A 189 0.72 -21.68 -34.37
N ILE A 190 -0.40 -21.80 -33.65
CA ILE A 190 -0.53 -21.48 -32.24
C ILE A 190 -1.09 -22.71 -31.53
N PHE A 191 -0.28 -23.34 -30.68
CA PHE A 191 -0.68 -24.46 -29.85
C PHE A 191 -0.53 -24.10 -28.38
N GLN A 192 -1.64 -23.88 -27.69
CA GLN A 192 -1.63 -23.43 -26.32
C GLN A 192 -2.38 -24.39 -25.39
N ASN A 193 -1.88 -24.55 -24.17
CA ASN A 193 -2.53 -25.36 -23.14
C ASN A 193 -2.80 -26.82 -23.55
N LEU A 194 -1.85 -27.43 -24.28
CA LEU A 194 -1.94 -28.82 -24.76
C LEU A 194 -1.04 -29.79 -23.99
N SER A 195 -0.34 -29.31 -22.95
CA SER A 195 0.63 -30.12 -22.19
C SER A 195 1.75 -30.72 -23.07
N ILE A 196 2.18 -30.00 -24.12
CA ILE A 196 3.23 -30.48 -25.03
C ILE A 196 4.59 -30.43 -24.33
N THR A 197 5.30 -31.57 -24.31
CA THR A 197 6.65 -31.68 -23.71
C THR A 197 7.78 -31.58 -24.74
N SER A 198 7.52 -31.94 -26.01
CA SER A 198 8.46 -31.81 -27.13
C SER A 198 7.73 -31.76 -28.47
N LEU A 199 8.39 -31.21 -29.49
CA LEU A 199 7.86 -31.19 -30.86
C LEU A 199 8.44 -32.34 -31.70
N PRO A 200 7.60 -33.08 -32.44
CA PRO A 200 8.06 -34.08 -33.39
C PRO A 200 8.95 -33.47 -34.48
N LYS A 201 10.10 -34.10 -34.76
CA LYS A 201 11.01 -33.67 -35.86
C LYS A 201 10.34 -33.71 -37.23
N THR A 202 9.25 -34.46 -37.39
CA THR A 202 8.46 -34.55 -38.62
C THR A 202 7.76 -33.24 -38.97
N LEU A 203 7.50 -32.35 -37.98
CA LEU A 203 6.76 -31.11 -38.21
C LEU A 203 7.42 -30.18 -39.22
N ARG A 204 8.76 -30.15 -39.27
CA ARG A 204 9.49 -29.34 -40.28
C ARG A 204 9.23 -29.79 -41.71
N TYR A 205 8.85 -31.06 -41.90
CA TYR A 205 8.55 -31.63 -43.21
C TYR A 205 7.06 -31.55 -43.52
N SER A 206 6.19 -31.67 -42.52
CA SER A 206 4.75 -31.48 -42.72
C SER A 206 4.38 -30.02 -42.91
N MET A 207 5.10 -29.07 -42.31
CA MET A 207 4.83 -27.63 -42.39
C MET A 207 6.09 -26.86 -42.82
N PRO A 208 6.60 -27.08 -44.05
CA PRO A 208 7.90 -26.56 -44.47
C PRO A 208 7.96 -25.04 -44.67
N ARG A 209 6.82 -24.35 -44.74
CA ARG A 209 6.73 -22.89 -44.96
C ARG A 209 6.42 -22.11 -43.68
N LEU A 210 6.42 -22.77 -42.53
CA LEU A 210 6.02 -22.18 -41.26
C LEU A 210 6.86 -20.93 -40.93
N GLN A 211 6.18 -19.79 -40.79
CA GLN A 211 6.76 -18.49 -40.46
C GLN A 211 6.63 -18.17 -38.98
N SER A 212 5.52 -18.58 -38.34
CA SER A 212 5.30 -18.36 -36.90
C SER A 212 4.92 -19.63 -36.16
N LEU A 213 5.58 -19.84 -35.02
CA LEU A 213 5.35 -20.97 -34.11
C LEU A 213 5.17 -20.43 -32.69
N GLU A 214 3.95 -20.54 -32.16
CA GLU A 214 3.62 -20.10 -30.80
C GLU A 214 3.14 -21.27 -29.97
N LEU A 215 3.83 -21.55 -28.86
CA LEU A 215 3.61 -22.70 -27.99
C LEU A 215 3.34 -22.30 -26.52
N PRO A 216 2.52 -21.28 -26.22
CA PRO A 216 2.42 -20.77 -24.86
C PRO A 216 1.68 -21.75 -23.94
N PHE A 217 2.00 -21.73 -22.64
CA PHE A 217 1.33 -22.55 -21.61
C PHE A 217 1.41 -24.06 -21.88
N ASN A 218 2.56 -24.55 -22.32
CA ASN A 218 2.83 -25.98 -22.46
C ASN A 218 3.90 -26.43 -21.45
N GLU A 219 4.52 -27.58 -21.68
CA GLU A 219 5.46 -28.22 -20.76
C GLU A 219 6.83 -28.45 -21.40
N LEU A 220 7.22 -27.63 -22.37
CA LEU A 220 8.51 -27.74 -23.05
C LEU A 220 9.65 -27.47 -22.06
N GLU A 221 10.62 -28.38 -21.98
CA GLU A 221 11.84 -28.18 -21.19
C GLU A 221 12.99 -27.60 -22.02
N GLU A 222 12.95 -27.79 -23.34
CA GLU A 222 13.92 -27.28 -24.31
C GLU A 222 13.23 -26.54 -25.48
N PRO A 223 13.85 -25.49 -26.04
CA PRO A 223 13.32 -24.83 -27.22
C PRO A 223 13.42 -25.70 -28.49
N PRO A 224 12.48 -25.58 -29.44
CA PRO A 224 12.63 -26.17 -30.76
C PRO A 224 13.66 -25.40 -31.60
N ALA A 225 14.34 -26.09 -32.52
CA ALA A 225 15.13 -25.44 -33.57
C ALA A 225 14.17 -24.79 -34.58
N PHE A 226 13.98 -23.47 -34.53
CA PHE A 226 13.08 -22.68 -35.37
C PHE A 226 13.70 -21.28 -35.59
N PRO A 227 13.56 -20.64 -36.77
CA PRO A 227 12.71 -20.96 -37.92
C PRO A 227 13.24 -22.11 -38.79
N TRP A 228 12.37 -22.67 -39.65
CA TRP A 228 12.72 -23.72 -40.62
C TRP A 228 12.90 -23.22 -42.05
N ASP A 229 12.29 -22.09 -42.39
CA ASP A 229 12.41 -21.44 -43.71
C ASP A 229 12.83 -19.98 -43.53
N GLU A 230 13.91 -19.57 -44.17
CA GLU A 230 14.46 -18.21 -44.09
C GLU A 230 13.76 -17.21 -45.03
N ARG A 231 12.94 -17.69 -45.97
CA ARG A 231 12.28 -16.83 -46.97
C ARG A 231 11.04 -16.16 -46.39
N GLU A 232 10.87 -14.88 -46.73
CA GLU A 232 9.61 -14.18 -46.50
C GLU A 232 8.47 -14.86 -47.28
N LEU A 233 7.30 -15.00 -46.64
CA LEU A 233 6.12 -15.59 -47.27
C LEU A 233 5.07 -14.49 -47.51
N PRO A 234 4.69 -14.21 -48.77
CA PRO A 234 3.61 -13.29 -49.07
C PRO A 234 2.25 -13.87 -48.67
N LEU A 235 1.33 -12.98 -48.37
CA LEU A 235 -0.07 -13.33 -48.15
C LEU A 235 -0.69 -13.92 -49.44
N PRO A 236 -1.61 -14.88 -49.32
CA PRO A 236 -2.28 -15.46 -50.48
C PRO A 236 -3.04 -14.38 -51.25
N ARG A 237 -3.21 -14.58 -52.57
CA ARG A 237 -3.93 -13.67 -53.46
C ARG A 237 -3.41 -12.21 -53.48
N ASN A 238 -2.13 -12.01 -53.15
CA ASN A 238 -1.51 -10.68 -53.06
C ASN A 238 -2.27 -9.72 -52.13
N LEU A 239 -2.88 -10.27 -51.07
CA LEU A 239 -3.62 -9.46 -50.10
C LEU A 239 -2.67 -8.53 -49.35
N THR A 240 -3.20 -7.34 -49.02
CA THR A 240 -2.53 -6.33 -48.20
C THR A 240 -3.44 -6.02 -47.03
N ARG A 241 -2.94 -6.19 -45.79
CA ARG A 241 -3.70 -5.81 -44.58
C ARG A 241 -3.90 -4.31 -44.54
N LYS A 242 -5.08 -3.84 -44.16
CA LYS A 242 -5.29 -2.40 -43.88
C LYS A 242 -4.44 -1.96 -42.68
N ALA A 243 -4.04 -0.68 -42.66
CA ALA A 243 -3.12 -0.13 -41.66
C ALA A 243 -3.48 -0.48 -40.20
N ILE A 244 -4.73 -0.24 -39.78
CA ILE A 244 -5.20 -0.51 -38.41
C ILE A 244 -5.03 -1.99 -38.03
N PHE A 245 -5.39 -2.91 -38.92
CA PHE A 245 -5.25 -4.35 -38.67
C PHE A 245 -3.79 -4.78 -38.70
N ASN A 246 -2.96 -4.20 -39.57
CA ASN A 246 -1.54 -4.51 -39.62
C ASN A 246 -0.82 -4.08 -38.34
N GLU A 247 -1.13 -2.90 -37.79
CA GLU A 247 -0.58 -2.41 -36.52
C GLU A 247 -0.89 -3.38 -35.36
N GLN A 248 -2.12 -3.87 -35.28
CA GLN A 248 -2.49 -4.87 -34.27
C GLN A 248 -1.81 -6.22 -34.50
N TYR A 249 -1.71 -6.67 -35.75
CA TYR A 249 -1.12 -7.96 -36.12
C TYR A 249 0.38 -8.04 -35.83
N GLN A 250 1.13 -6.98 -36.15
CA GLN A 250 2.57 -6.91 -35.93
C GLN A 250 2.96 -6.63 -34.47
N GLY A 251 2.04 -6.07 -33.67
CA GLY A 251 2.30 -5.67 -32.30
C GLY A 251 3.54 -4.74 -32.20
N PRO A 252 4.57 -5.08 -31.41
CA PRO A 252 5.78 -4.24 -31.24
C PRO A 252 6.78 -4.35 -32.40
N THR A 253 6.50 -5.12 -33.45
CA THR A 253 7.43 -5.41 -34.55
C THR A 253 7.08 -4.63 -35.82
N LYS A 254 7.93 -4.70 -36.85
CA LYS A 254 7.63 -4.17 -38.19
C LYS A 254 7.38 -5.32 -39.15
N VAL A 255 6.13 -5.45 -39.60
CA VAL A 255 5.73 -6.46 -40.58
C VAL A 255 5.12 -5.73 -41.78
N LYS A 256 5.64 -6.02 -42.99
CA LYS A 256 5.03 -5.48 -44.22
C LYS A 256 3.59 -5.99 -44.32
N PRO A 257 2.60 -5.14 -44.67
CA PRO A 257 1.19 -5.54 -44.64
C PRO A 257 0.81 -6.71 -45.56
N ASN A 258 1.65 -7.03 -46.55
CA ASN A 258 1.47 -8.12 -47.50
C ASN A 258 2.29 -9.39 -47.18
N LEU A 259 2.95 -9.47 -46.02
CA LEU A 259 3.75 -10.62 -45.59
C LEU A 259 3.20 -11.27 -44.31
N TYR A 260 3.49 -12.55 -44.12
CA TYR A 260 3.32 -13.21 -42.82
C TYR A 260 4.39 -12.74 -41.82
N ARG A 261 4.02 -12.70 -40.54
CA ARG A 261 4.96 -12.41 -39.45
C ARG A 261 5.82 -13.63 -39.12
N ARG A 262 6.96 -13.37 -38.48
CA ARG A 262 7.98 -14.39 -38.16
C ARG A 262 8.25 -14.49 -36.67
N PHE A 263 7.35 -15.13 -35.94
CA PHE A 263 7.35 -15.13 -34.46
C PHE A 263 7.67 -16.51 -33.89
N LEU A 264 8.45 -16.53 -32.81
CA LEU A 264 8.62 -17.69 -31.94
C LEU A 264 8.20 -17.32 -30.52
N SER A 265 7.11 -17.92 -30.01
CA SER A 265 6.70 -17.76 -28.61
C SER A 265 6.74 -19.11 -27.90
N LEU A 266 7.44 -19.15 -26.76
CA LEU A 266 7.60 -20.30 -25.88
C LEU A 266 7.17 -19.93 -24.46
N ASP A 267 6.20 -19.01 -24.33
CA ASP A 267 5.84 -18.41 -23.06
C ASP A 267 5.25 -19.43 -22.09
N PHE A 268 5.53 -19.29 -20.80
CA PHE A 268 4.97 -20.12 -19.74
C PHE A 268 5.13 -21.63 -19.99
N ASN A 269 6.33 -22.03 -20.43
CA ASN A 269 6.76 -23.42 -20.49
C ASN A 269 7.67 -23.76 -19.28
N LYS A 270 8.46 -24.82 -19.38
CA LYS A 270 9.38 -25.31 -18.33
C LYS A 270 10.86 -25.13 -18.71
N ILE A 271 11.18 -24.17 -19.58
CA ILE A 271 12.54 -23.94 -20.11
C ILE A 271 13.41 -23.20 -19.07
N LYS A 272 14.18 -23.95 -18.27
CA LYS A 272 14.92 -23.39 -17.13
C LYS A 272 16.34 -22.91 -17.44
N ASP A 273 16.94 -23.36 -18.54
CA ASP A 273 18.33 -23.07 -18.89
C ASP A 273 18.51 -22.91 -20.40
N LEU A 274 19.10 -21.79 -20.83
CA LEU A 274 19.47 -21.49 -22.22
C LEU A 274 20.96 -21.20 -22.36
N SER A 275 21.79 -21.66 -21.41
CA SER A 275 23.24 -21.43 -21.41
C SER A 275 23.93 -22.00 -22.64
N ARG A 276 23.41 -23.11 -23.20
CA ARG A 276 23.97 -23.84 -24.34
C ARG A 276 23.11 -23.77 -25.61
N PHE A 277 21.94 -23.16 -25.55
CA PHE A 277 21.04 -23.07 -26.70
C PHE A 277 21.30 -21.78 -27.48
N GLU A 278 21.23 -21.85 -28.80
CA GLU A 278 21.42 -20.71 -29.69
C GLU A 278 20.21 -20.56 -30.62
N PHE A 279 19.48 -19.46 -30.51
CA PHE A 279 18.49 -19.07 -31.50
C PHE A 279 19.21 -18.50 -32.74
N ARG A 280 18.73 -18.86 -33.93
CA ARG A 280 19.35 -18.52 -35.21
C ARG A 280 18.28 -18.16 -36.25
N GLY A 281 18.67 -17.52 -37.34
CA GLY A 281 17.80 -17.27 -38.49
C GLY A 281 16.98 -15.98 -38.39
N HIS A 282 16.15 -15.75 -39.40
CA HIS A 282 15.33 -14.54 -39.52
C HIS A 282 14.05 -14.67 -38.68
N LEU A 283 13.97 -13.92 -37.59
CA LEU A 283 12.77 -13.78 -36.75
C LEU A 283 12.51 -12.30 -36.51
N GLN A 284 11.23 -11.93 -36.39
CA GLN A 284 10.81 -10.58 -35.99
C GLN A 284 10.55 -10.49 -34.49
N SER A 285 10.08 -11.58 -33.87
CA SER A 285 9.83 -11.64 -32.43
C SER A 285 10.22 -12.98 -31.83
N LEU A 286 10.88 -12.91 -30.67
CA LEU A 286 11.18 -14.06 -29.82
C LEU A 286 10.64 -13.80 -28.42
N SER A 287 9.91 -14.77 -27.86
CA SER A 287 9.38 -14.69 -26.50
C SER A 287 9.61 -16.01 -25.77
N VAL A 288 10.24 -15.93 -24.60
CA VAL A 288 10.45 -17.06 -23.65
C VAL A 288 10.02 -16.62 -22.25
N LYS A 289 8.97 -15.80 -22.17
CA LYS A 289 8.46 -15.21 -20.94
C LYS A 289 7.98 -16.29 -19.98
N GLY A 290 8.14 -16.09 -18.67
CA GLY A 290 7.42 -16.91 -17.69
C GLY A 290 7.87 -18.38 -17.58
N ASN A 291 9.09 -18.72 -18.01
CA ASN A 291 9.62 -20.08 -17.99
C ASN A 291 10.37 -20.46 -16.69
N GLY A 292 10.62 -19.48 -15.83
CA GLY A 292 11.49 -19.66 -14.66
C GLY A 292 12.97 -19.83 -15.03
N LEU A 293 13.36 -19.30 -16.18
CA LEU A 293 14.71 -19.34 -16.74
C LEU A 293 15.72 -18.73 -15.76
N LYS A 294 16.78 -19.48 -15.43
CA LYS A 294 17.81 -19.06 -14.48
C LYS A 294 19.05 -18.48 -15.16
N ALA A 295 19.39 -18.98 -16.35
CA ALA A 295 20.60 -18.59 -17.07
C ALA A 295 20.37 -18.57 -18.58
N ILE A 296 21.09 -17.66 -19.26
CA ILE A 296 21.19 -17.57 -20.72
C ILE A 296 22.66 -17.58 -21.12
N GLY A 297 22.97 -18.13 -22.29
CA GLY A 297 24.33 -18.13 -22.84
C GLY A 297 24.65 -16.85 -23.60
N ARG A 298 25.94 -16.50 -23.72
CA ARG A 298 26.41 -15.36 -24.51
C ARG A 298 25.95 -15.41 -25.97
N ASN A 299 25.96 -16.60 -26.57
CA ASN A 299 25.58 -16.80 -27.97
C ASN A 299 24.07 -17.05 -28.16
N CYS A 300 23.29 -17.00 -27.07
CA CYS A 300 21.88 -17.40 -27.11
C CYS A 300 21.06 -16.63 -28.16
N LEU A 301 21.35 -15.35 -28.37
CA LEU A 301 20.56 -14.47 -29.24
C LEU A 301 21.36 -13.87 -30.40
N VAL A 302 22.70 -13.97 -30.39
CA VAL A 302 23.60 -13.21 -31.30
C VAL A 302 23.41 -13.56 -32.78
N ASN A 303 22.92 -14.77 -33.07
CA ASN A 303 22.75 -15.27 -34.44
C ASN A 303 21.34 -15.03 -35.00
N LEU A 304 20.50 -14.25 -34.31
CA LEU A 304 19.20 -13.81 -34.81
C LEU A 304 19.35 -12.63 -35.78
N VAL A 305 18.59 -12.67 -36.87
CA VAL A 305 18.58 -11.61 -37.90
C VAL A 305 17.19 -10.98 -37.95
N GLY A 306 17.13 -9.65 -38.05
CA GLY A 306 15.87 -8.90 -38.22
C GLY A 306 14.96 -8.84 -36.98
N VAL A 307 15.42 -9.29 -35.81
CA VAL A 307 14.60 -9.34 -34.58
C VAL A 307 14.28 -7.94 -34.06
N ASN A 308 13.00 -7.66 -33.91
CA ASN A 308 12.48 -6.38 -33.45
C ASN A 308 12.04 -6.41 -31.99
N ALA A 309 11.63 -7.57 -31.48
CA ALA A 309 11.05 -7.70 -30.15
C ALA A 309 11.55 -8.97 -29.45
N ILE A 310 12.12 -8.82 -28.25
CA ILE A 310 12.56 -9.92 -27.40
C ILE A 310 11.92 -9.80 -26.02
N ASP A 311 11.19 -10.83 -25.59
CA ASP A 311 10.60 -10.93 -24.25
C ASP A 311 11.24 -12.05 -23.43
N LEU A 312 12.03 -11.63 -22.43
CA LEU A 312 12.67 -12.47 -21.42
C LEU A 312 12.06 -12.24 -20.03
N SER A 313 10.91 -11.56 -19.95
CA SER A 313 10.29 -11.15 -18.68
C SER A 313 9.73 -12.32 -17.87
N MET A 314 9.47 -12.07 -16.58
CA MET A 314 8.89 -13.06 -15.66
C MET A 314 9.71 -14.35 -15.54
N ASN A 315 11.03 -14.21 -15.54
CA ASN A 315 11.96 -15.31 -15.38
C ASN A 315 12.74 -15.14 -14.06
N LYS A 316 13.85 -15.86 -13.90
CA LYS A 316 14.68 -15.85 -12.68
C LYS A 316 16.12 -15.44 -12.97
N LEU A 317 16.36 -14.71 -14.08
CA LEU A 317 17.69 -14.26 -14.49
C LEU A 317 18.28 -13.31 -13.46
N ASP A 318 19.49 -13.57 -12.99
CA ASP A 318 20.23 -12.75 -12.04
C ASP A 318 21.37 -11.95 -12.70
N VAL A 319 21.94 -12.49 -13.78
CA VAL A 319 23.01 -11.88 -14.56
C VAL A 319 22.70 -11.98 -16.06
N LEU A 320 23.05 -10.92 -16.79
CA LEU A 320 23.06 -10.92 -18.25
C LEU A 320 24.50 -11.14 -18.74
N PRO A 321 24.76 -12.15 -19.60
CA PRO A 321 26.08 -12.36 -20.16
C PRO A 321 26.55 -11.21 -21.06
N ASP A 322 27.86 -11.03 -21.11
CA ASP A 322 28.48 -9.93 -21.86
C ASP A 322 28.27 -10.11 -23.37
N GLY A 323 27.61 -9.13 -23.99
CA GLY A 323 27.31 -9.15 -25.42
C GLY A 323 26.17 -10.09 -25.80
N VAL A 324 25.30 -10.49 -24.87
CA VAL A 324 24.13 -11.34 -25.19
C VAL A 324 23.18 -10.70 -26.23
N PHE A 325 23.19 -9.37 -26.35
CA PHE A 325 22.43 -8.62 -27.36
C PHE A 325 23.30 -8.09 -28.52
N SER A 326 24.54 -8.56 -28.66
CA SER A 326 25.42 -8.11 -29.73
C SER A 326 24.87 -8.47 -31.11
N GLY A 327 25.02 -7.55 -32.06
CA GLY A 327 24.53 -7.72 -33.44
C GLY A 327 23.04 -7.46 -33.64
N LEU A 328 22.23 -7.32 -32.58
CA LEU A 328 20.78 -7.12 -32.66
C LEU A 328 20.40 -5.68 -33.01
N LYS A 329 20.74 -5.24 -34.23
CA LYS A 329 20.60 -3.86 -34.69
C LYS A 329 19.15 -3.40 -34.85
N ASP A 330 18.25 -4.31 -35.24
CA ASP A 330 16.84 -4.02 -35.50
C ASP A 330 15.94 -4.14 -34.27
N LEU A 331 16.51 -4.36 -33.07
CA LEU A 331 15.76 -4.56 -31.83
C LEU A 331 15.10 -3.25 -31.38
N PHE A 332 13.77 -3.20 -31.37
CA PHE A 332 12.98 -2.05 -30.95
C PHE A 332 12.49 -2.15 -29.51
N VAL A 333 12.14 -3.37 -29.07
CA VAL A 333 11.57 -3.57 -27.74
C VAL A 333 12.21 -4.75 -27.03
N LEU A 334 12.63 -4.51 -25.79
CA LEU A 334 13.24 -5.52 -24.94
C LEU A 334 12.56 -5.54 -23.57
N TRP A 335 11.99 -6.70 -23.22
CA TRP A 335 11.43 -6.96 -21.90
C TRP A 335 12.34 -7.85 -21.08
N LEU A 336 12.82 -7.28 -19.96
CA LEU A 336 13.65 -7.94 -18.94
C LEU A 336 13.02 -7.81 -17.55
N ASN A 337 11.82 -7.25 -17.45
CA ASN A 337 11.12 -6.98 -16.20
C ASN A 337 10.71 -8.27 -15.47
N ASN A 338 10.52 -8.18 -14.15
CA ASN A 338 10.20 -9.33 -13.29
C ASN A 338 11.26 -10.44 -13.41
N ASN A 339 12.53 -10.08 -13.23
CA ASN A 339 13.65 -10.99 -13.11
C ASN A 339 14.39 -10.70 -11.78
N ASN A 340 15.58 -11.29 -11.59
CA ASN A 340 16.44 -11.06 -10.43
C ASN A 340 17.71 -10.26 -10.78
N ILE A 341 17.73 -9.52 -11.89
CA ILE A 341 18.94 -8.90 -12.43
C ILE A 341 19.51 -7.93 -11.40
N THR A 342 20.76 -8.12 -11.00
CA THR A 342 21.41 -7.26 -9.98
C THR A 342 22.30 -6.17 -10.55
N VAL A 343 22.89 -6.42 -11.73
CA VAL A 343 23.88 -5.55 -12.36
C VAL A 343 23.63 -5.52 -13.86
N ILE A 344 23.70 -4.31 -14.43
CA ILE A 344 23.79 -4.10 -15.88
C ILE A 344 25.17 -3.52 -16.15
N LYS A 345 25.96 -4.20 -16.98
CA LYS A 345 27.29 -3.75 -17.35
C LYS A 345 27.23 -2.65 -18.41
N ASP A 346 28.28 -1.84 -18.44
CA ASP A 346 28.58 -0.97 -19.58
C ASP A 346 28.47 -1.76 -20.90
N GLY A 347 27.89 -1.13 -21.92
CA GLY A 347 27.85 -1.67 -23.27
C GLY A 347 26.89 -2.84 -23.47
N THR A 348 26.11 -3.25 -22.45
CA THR A 348 25.11 -4.34 -22.56
C THR A 348 24.19 -4.17 -23.78
N PHE A 349 23.83 -2.92 -24.10
CA PHE A 349 22.92 -2.58 -25.20
C PHE A 349 23.60 -1.88 -26.39
N LYS A 350 24.94 -1.86 -26.47
CA LYS A 350 25.69 -0.99 -27.40
C LYS A 350 25.32 -1.14 -28.89
N ASP A 351 24.96 -2.35 -29.32
CA ASP A 351 24.67 -2.65 -30.73
C ASP A 351 23.19 -2.47 -31.07
N SER A 352 22.29 -2.47 -30.07
CA SER A 352 20.84 -2.35 -30.23
C SER A 352 20.39 -0.88 -30.28
N LYS A 353 20.94 -0.12 -31.23
CA LYS A 353 20.73 1.34 -31.32
C LYS A 353 19.30 1.74 -31.67
N SER A 354 18.54 0.85 -32.31
CA SER A 354 17.13 1.09 -32.64
C SER A 354 16.17 0.83 -31.48
N LEU A 355 16.67 0.56 -30.26
CA LEU A 355 15.82 0.37 -29.09
C LEU A 355 14.94 1.61 -28.85
N LYS A 356 13.63 1.37 -28.83
CA LYS A 356 12.59 2.36 -28.53
C LYS A 356 12.05 2.18 -27.12
N LYS A 357 11.96 0.94 -26.65
CA LYS A 357 11.35 0.62 -25.36
C LYS A 357 12.18 -0.41 -24.62
N LEU A 358 12.55 -0.07 -23.39
CA LEU A 358 13.35 -0.93 -22.53
C LEU A 358 12.68 -1.08 -21.15
N TYR A 359 12.31 -2.31 -20.83
CA TYR A 359 11.62 -2.66 -19.58
C TYR A 359 12.54 -3.48 -18.67
N LEU A 360 12.99 -2.86 -17.58
CA LEU A 360 13.89 -3.43 -16.58
C LEU A 360 13.28 -3.40 -15.17
N ASN A 361 11.99 -3.08 -15.06
CA ASN A 361 11.32 -2.95 -13.79
C ASN A 361 11.14 -4.26 -13.02
N ASN A 362 10.95 -4.16 -11.70
CA ASN A 362 10.85 -5.33 -10.81
C ASN A 362 12.06 -6.26 -10.97
N ASN A 363 13.25 -5.69 -10.80
CA ASN A 363 14.53 -6.40 -10.75
C ASN A 363 15.26 -6.00 -9.45
N LYS A 364 16.55 -6.30 -9.33
CA LYS A 364 17.38 -5.99 -8.16
C LYS A 364 18.55 -5.08 -8.52
N ILE A 365 18.39 -4.26 -9.55
CA ILE A 365 19.46 -3.41 -10.10
C ILE A 365 19.82 -2.35 -9.07
N LYS A 366 21.11 -2.23 -8.75
CA LYS A 366 21.59 -1.29 -7.72
C LYS A 366 22.06 0.06 -8.26
N ARG A 367 22.59 0.08 -9.49
CA ARG A 367 23.19 1.27 -10.12
C ARG A 367 23.01 1.20 -11.63
N ILE A 368 22.92 2.37 -12.26
CA ILE A 368 22.94 2.49 -13.73
C ILE A 368 24.28 3.14 -14.13
N PRO A 369 25.16 2.44 -14.87
CA PRO A 369 26.48 2.94 -15.20
C PRO A 369 26.44 4.04 -16.24
N ARG A 370 27.48 4.89 -16.22
CA ARG A 370 27.68 5.97 -17.20
C ARG A 370 27.73 5.40 -18.61
N GLY A 371 27.10 6.10 -19.56
CA GLY A 371 27.15 5.74 -20.98
C GLY A 371 26.23 4.59 -21.39
N LEU A 372 25.53 3.92 -20.45
CA LEU A 372 24.74 2.72 -20.74
C LEU A 372 23.77 2.91 -21.91
N LEU A 373 23.03 4.02 -21.91
CA LEU A 373 22.01 4.33 -22.92
C LEU A 373 22.34 5.56 -23.76
N LEU A 374 23.56 6.11 -23.66
CA LEU A 374 23.88 7.41 -24.25
C LEU A 374 23.77 7.45 -25.79
N GLN A 375 23.94 6.31 -26.47
CA GLN A 375 23.83 6.21 -27.93
C GLN A 375 22.43 5.79 -28.42
N HIS A 376 21.46 5.63 -27.53
CA HIS A 376 20.11 5.15 -27.84
C HIS A 376 19.15 6.31 -28.09
N GLU A 377 19.43 7.08 -29.14
CA GLU A 377 18.70 8.30 -29.49
C GLU A 377 17.23 8.03 -29.84
N ASP A 378 16.94 6.82 -30.30
CA ASP A 378 15.60 6.35 -30.66
C ASP A 378 14.74 5.93 -29.47
N LEU A 379 15.29 5.91 -28.24
CA LEU A 379 14.58 5.47 -27.06
C LEU A 379 13.41 6.40 -26.76
N GLU A 380 12.20 5.84 -26.66
CA GLU A 380 10.94 6.55 -26.41
C GLU A 380 10.49 6.37 -24.95
N GLU A 381 10.76 5.19 -24.37
CA GLU A 381 10.29 4.79 -23.04
C GLU A 381 11.32 3.93 -22.31
N LEU A 382 11.65 4.31 -21.07
CA LEU A 382 12.53 3.57 -20.18
C LEU A 382 11.83 3.29 -18.85
N ASN A 383 11.72 2.01 -18.50
CA ASN A 383 11.09 1.60 -17.23
C ASN A 383 12.08 0.87 -16.32
N LEU A 384 12.43 1.51 -15.22
CA LEU A 384 13.35 1.05 -14.16
C LEU A 384 12.67 1.00 -12.78
N GLN A 385 11.33 1.05 -12.72
CA GLN A 385 10.61 1.07 -11.45
C GLN A 385 10.87 -0.19 -10.60
N ASN A 386 10.71 -0.08 -9.28
CA ASN A 386 10.82 -1.19 -8.34
C ASN A 386 12.13 -1.96 -8.51
N ASN A 387 13.24 -1.25 -8.35
CA ASN A 387 14.58 -1.80 -8.31
C ASN A 387 15.25 -1.35 -6.98
N LEU A 388 16.57 -1.53 -6.87
CA LEU A 388 17.35 -1.10 -5.72
C LEU A 388 18.29 0.06 -6.11
N ILE A 389 17.90 0.87 -7.10
CA ILE A 389 18.79 1.87 -7.70
C ILE A 389 19.02 2.98 -6.68
N SER A 390 20.26 3.09 -6.21
CA SER A 390 20.69 4.19 -5.33
C SER A 390 21.40 5.30 -6.09
N LYS A 391 21.91 5.01 -7.30
CA LYS A 391 22.62 5.99 -8.14
C LYS A 391 22.43 5.72 -9.64
N VAL A 392 22.11 6.78 -10.37
CA VAL A 392 22.20 6.87 -11.84
C VAL A 392 23.38 7.78 -12.15
N GLU A 393 24.42 7.26 -12.79
CA GLU A 393 25.61 8.06 -13.14
C GLU A 393 25.26 9.12 -14.20
N HIS A 394 25.98 10.24 -14.22
CA HIS A 394 25.76 11.30 -15.20
C HIS A 394 25.99 10.78 -16.64
N GLY A 395 25.03 11.01 -17.54
CA GLY A 395 25.08 10.53 -18.92
C GLY A 395 24.86 9.02 -19.04
N ALA A 396 24.24 8.40 -18.03
CA ALA A 396 23.77 7.02 -18.12
C ALA A 396 22.50 6.90 -18.98
N LEU A 397 21.66 7.94 -18.97
CA LEU A 397 20.41 8.02 -19.72
C LEU A 397 20.64 8.81 -21.03
N PRO A 398 19.82 8.59 -22.08
CA PRO A 398 20.02 9.24 -23.39
C PRO A 398 19.56 10.71 -23.36
N ASN A 399 20.38 11.57 -22.74
CA ASN A 399 20.09 13.00 -22.61
C ASN A 399 20.15 13.78 -23.95
N ASN A 400 20.69 13.16 -25.00
CA ASN A 400 20.65 13.60 -26.39
C ASN A 400 19.41 13.12 -27.16
N SER A 401 18.56 12.25 -26.58
CA SER A 401 17.39 11.75 -27.29
C SER A 401 16.34 12.84 -27.50
N ASN A 402 15.87 12.95 -28.74
CA ASN A 402 14.72 13.78 -29.11
C ASN A 402 13.39 13.02 -29.05
N LYS A 403 13.42 11.74 -28.66
CA LYS A 403 12.23 10.85 -28.65
C LYS A 403 11.84 10.36 -27.26
N LEU A 404 12.74 10.42 -26.27
CA LEU A 404 12.49 9.94 -24.91
C LEU A 404 11.43 10.77 -24.21
N LYS A 405 10.25 10.20 -24.00
CA LYS A 405 9.10 10.90 -23.38
C LYS A 405 8.95 10.58 -21.90
N THR A 406 9.26 9.34 -21.52
CA THR A 406 8.91 8.82 -20.19
C THR A 406 10.07 8.05 -19.58
N ILE A 407 10.38 8.38 -18.32
CA ILE A 407 11.31 7.63 -17.48
C ILE A 407 10.59 7.21 -16.20
N GLY A 408 10.51 5.91 -15.96
CA GLY A 408 10.00 5.34 -14.70
C GLY A 408 11.14 4.93 -13.77
N LEU A 409 11.31 5.62 -12.64
CA LEU A 409 12.30 5.34 -11.59
C LEU A 409 11.67 5.22 -10.20
N ASN A 410 10.34 5.10 -10.12
CA ASN A 410 9.62 4.97 -8.85
C ASN A 410 9.95 3.67 -8.11
N GLY A 411 9.88 3.69 -6.78
CA GLY A 411 10.17 2.52 -5.95
C GLY A 411 11.65 2.11 -6.01
N ASN A 412 12.55 3.09 -5.90
CA ASN A 412 13.99 2.90 -5.87
C ASN A 412 14.58 3.53 -4.60
N GLN A 413 15.90 3.69 -4.54
CA GLN A 413 16.64 4.20 -3.37
C GLN A 413 17.40 5.49 -3.70
N LEU A 414 16.92 6.27 -4.68
CA LEU A 414 17.59 7.49 -5.12
C LEU A 414 17.50 8.57 -4.04
N ARG A 415 18.62 9.23 -3.76
CA ARG A 415 18.69 10.43 -2.90
C ARG A 415 18.72 11.74 -3.69
N MET A 416 19.00 11.65 -4.99
CA MET A 416 19.13 12.79 -5.90
C MET A 416 18.31 12.53 -7.16
N ILE A 417 17.88 13.60 -7.82
CA ILE A 417 17.30 13.50 -9.16
C ILE A 417 18.45 13.21 -10.15
N PRO A 418 18.33 12.25 -11.08
CA PRO A 418 19.37 12.08 -12.11
C PRO A 418 19.53 13.35 -12.94
N SER A 419 20.77 13.85 -13.12
CA SER A 419 21.03 15.06 -13.91
C SER A 419 20.43 15.01 -15.32
N ASP A 420 20.39 13.81 -15.91
CA ASP A 420 19.83 13.57 -17.23
C ASP A 420 18.32 13.90 -17.31
N ALA A 421 17.59 13.86 -16.19
CA ALA A 421 16.18 14.29 -16.14
C ALA A 421 16.01 15.79 -16.42
N PHE A 422 16.98 16.62 -16.05
CA PHE A 422 17.00 18.06 -16.36
C PHE A 422 17.60 18.37 -17.74
N LEU A 423 18.37 17.43 -18.30
CA LEU A 423 19.13 17.63 -19.54
C LEU A 423 18.45 17.05 -20.78
N THR A 424 17.39 16.26 -20.63
CA THR A 424 16.71 15.63 -21.77
C THR A 424 15.53 16.48 -22.23
N ARG A 425 15.68 17.17 -23.38
CA ARG A 425 14.68 18.13 -23.90
C ARG A 425 13.32 17.49 -24.27
N SER A 426 13.31 16.21 -24.66
CA SER A 426 12.09 15.54 -25.16
C SER A 426 11.18 14.97 -24.05
N LEU A 427 11.64 14.98 -22.80
CA LEU A 427 10.89 14.40 -21.68
C LEU A 427 9.55 15.10 -21.45
N LYS A 428 8.55 14.30 -21.12
CA LYS A 428 7.23 14.75 -20.67
C LYS A 428 6.99 14.36 -19.21
N THR A 429 7.44 13.17 -18.83
CA THR A 429 7.18 12.61 -17.51
C THR A 429 8.39 11.87 -16.96
N VAL A 430 8.78 12.21 -15.73
CA VAL A 430 9.78 11.50 -14.95
C VAL A 430 9.14 11.09 -13.63
N ASN A 431 8.97 9.79 -13.43
CA ASN A 431 8.39 9.27 -12.20
C ASN A 431 9.50 8.88 -11.22
N LEU A 432 9.64 9.62 -10.12
CA LEU A 432 10.59 9.40 -9.04
C LEU A 432 9.89 9.15 -7.70
N ALA A 433 8.59 8.81 -7.72
CA ALA A 433 7.83 8.55 -6.51
C ALA A 433 8.42 7.39 -5.70
N ASN A 434 8.22 7.39 -4.38
CA ASN A 434 8.72 6.33 -3.50
C ASN A 434 10.24 6.14 -3.64
N ASN A 435 11.00 7.21 -3.45
CA ASN A 435 12.47 7.21 -3.36
C ASN A 435 12.88 7.86 -2.03
N SER A 436 14.13 8.30 -1.91
CA SER A 436 14.66 9.01 -0.74
C SER A 436 15.23 10.38 -1.12
N ILE A 437 14.64 11.04 -2.12
CA ILE A 437 15.12 12.33 -2.63
C ILE A 437 14.89 13.42 -1.58
N THR A 438 15.91 14.26 -1.36
CA THR A 438 15.87 15.43 -0.47
C THR A 438 15.97 16.72 -1.29
N PHE A 439 15.63 17.87 -0.70
CA PHE A 439 15.84 19.16 -1.37
C PHE A 439 17.32 19.41 -1.66
N GLU A 440 18.20 19.10 -0.71
CA GLU A 440 19.66 19.16 -0.88
C GLU A 440 20.11 18.32 -2.09
N GLY A 441 19.60 17.10 -2.26
CA GLY A 441 19.93 16.27 -3.42
C GLY A 441 19.44 16.84 -4.76
N ILE A 442 18.39 17.67 -4.77
CA ILE A 442 17.98 18.44 -5.95
C ILE A 442 19.02 19.53 -6.24
N ILE A 443 19.44 20.28 -5.22
CA ILE A 443 20.43 21.35 -5.35
C ILE A 443 21.79 20.81 -5.82
N GLU A 444 22.29 19.74 -5.20
CA GLU A 444 23.52 19.05 -5.61
C GLU A 444 23.47 18.61 -7.09
N THR A 445 22.30 18.14 -7.55
CA THR A 445 22.10 17.78 -8.96
C THR A 445 22.21 19.01 -9.86
N LEU A 446 21.58 20.12 -9.49
CA LEU A 446 21.64 21.37 -10.26
C LEU A 446 23.07 21.95 -10.28
N ASP A 447 23.82 21.81 -9.19
CA ASP A 447 25.21 22.26 -9.12
C ASP A 447 26.14 21.47 -10.03
N SER A 448 25.85 20.18 -10.24
CA SER A 448 26.58 19.37 -11.21
C SER A 448 26.37 19.81 -12.68
N ILE A 449 25.40 20.68 -12.95
CA ILE A 449 25.04 21.17 -14.29
C ILE A 449 25.43 22.64 -14.43
N SER A 450 26.20 22.99 -15.47
CA SER A 450 26.51 24.40 -15.75
C SER A 450 25.27 25.19 -16.18
N VAL A 451 25.20 26.47 -15.81
CA VAL A 451 24.07 27.35 -16.16
C VAL A 451 23.83 27.37 -17.67
N SER A 452 24.88 27.50 -18.48
CA SER A 452 24.76 27.54 -19.94
C SER A 452 24.18 26.24 -20.50
N ARG A 453 24.57 25.09 -19.94
CA ARG A 453 24.05 23.79 -20.39
C ARG A 453 22.58 23.64 -20.05
N LEU A 454 22.18 23.96 -18.82
CA LEU A 454 20.78 23.92 -18.39
C LEU A 454 19.92 24.85 -19.26
N TYR A 455 20.37 26.10 -19.44
CA TYR A 455 19.68 27.09 -20.26
C TYR A 455 19.49 26.63 -21.71
N ASN A 456 20.52 26.06 -22.34
CA ASN A 456 20.44 25.58 -23.70
C ASN A 456 19.37 24.48 -23.91
N ILE A 457 19.12 23.66 -22.87
CA ILE A 457 18.08 22.63 -22.89
C ILE A 457 16.70 23.23 -22.65
N LEU A 458 16.58 24.19 -21.74
CA LEU A 458 15.30 24.77 -21.30
C LEU A 458 14.77 25.90 -22.19
N ARG A 459 15.60 26.48 -23.07
CA ARG A 459 15.17 27.55 -23.98
C ARG A 459 14.09 27.11 -24.97
N LYS A 460 13.16 28.01 -25.27
CA LYS A 460 11.98 27.80 -26.11
C LYS A 460 12.31 27.21 -27.48
N SER A 461 13.29 27.78 -28.18
CA SER A 461 13.77 27.26 -29.48
C SER A 461 15.29 27.34 -29.58
N VAL A 462 15.86 26.44 -30.39
CA VAL A 462 17.28 26.43 -30.73
C VAL A 462 17.69 27.66 -31.58
N SER A 463 16.72 28.23 -32.30
CA SER A 463 16.90 29.38 -33.19
C SER A 463 16.53 30.74 -32.58
N ASP A 464 15.94 30.75 -31.39
CA ASP A 464 15.43 31.99 -30.80
C ASP A 464 16.55 32.75 -30.07
N MET A 465 16.75 34.01 -30.45
CA MET A 465 17.62 34.98 -29.77
C MET A 465 16.98 35.55 -28.50
N SER A 466 15.66 35.44 -28.36
CA SER A 466 14.96 35.78 -27.13
C SER A 466 15.45 34.87 -26.01
N ARG A 467 15.69 35.43 -24.83
CA ARG A 467 16.13 34.64 -23.67
C ARG A 467 15.00 33.84 -23.02
N GLU A 468 13.99 33.46 -23.80
CA GLU A 468 12.76 32.84 -23.33
C GLU A 468 12.96 31.33 -23.05
N LEU A 469 12.46 30.90 -21.90
CA LEU A 469 12.32 29.48 -21.58
C LEU A 469 11.09 28.89 -22.26
N ARG A 470 11.12 27.58 -22.47
CA ARG A 470 9.98 26.82 -22.99
C ARG A 470 8.80 26.87 -22.03
N THR A 471 7.60 26.78 -22.59
CA THR A 471 6.34 26.84 -21.82
C THR A 471 5.68 25.47 -21.64
N ASP A 472 6.04 24.50 -22.48
CA ASP A 472 5.58 23.13 -22.31
C ASP A 472 6.27 22.52 -21.09
N SER A 473 5.45 22.02 -20.18
CA SER A 473 5.90 21.67 -18.85
C SER A 473 6.27 20.20 -18.76
N ILE A 474 7.38 19.92 -18.09
CA ILE A 474 7.84 18.56 -17.82
C ILE A 474 7.38 18.17 -16.42
N TYR A 475 6.67 17.06 -16.30
CA TYR A 475 6.16 16.59 -15.01
C TYR A 475 7.18 15.69 -14.32
N ILE A 476 7.60 16.07 -13.12
CA ILE A 476 8.44 15.27 -12.23
C ILE A 476 7.61 14.86 -11.02
N ASP A 477 7.36 13.57 -10.89
CA ASP A 477 6.67 13.02 -9.73
C ASP A 477 7.67 12.73 -8.61
N LEU A 478 7.61 13.49 -7.51
CA LEU A 478 8.42 13.30 -6.31
C LEU A 478 7.56 12.82 -5.13
N THR A 479 6.39 12.23 -5.40
CA THR A 479 5.49 11.75 -4.36
C THR A 479 6.19 10.79 -3.39
N ASN A 480 5.93 10.91 -2.08
CA ASN A 480 6.48 10.01 -1.06
C ASN A 480 8.01 9.89 -1.13
N ASN A 481 8.69 11.03 -1.03
CA ASN A 481 10.14 11.16 -0.91
C ASN A 481 10.50 11.74 0.48
N ARG A 482 11.73 12.22 0.66
CA ARG A 482 12.24 12.77 1.92
C ARG A 482 12.52 14.27 1.82
N ILE A 483 11.67 15.01 1.11
CA ILE A 483 11.77 16.48 1.02
C ILE A 483 11.14 17.06 2.28
N GLU A 484 11.95 17.11 3.34
CA GLU A 484 11.56 17.62 4.65
C GLU A 484 11.74 19.13 4.73
N SER A 485 12.93 19.65 4.44
CA SER A 485 13.21 21.09 4.49
C SER A 485 13.52 21.62 3.10
N ILE A 486 12.94 22.76 2.74
CA ILE A 486 13.34 23.53 1.56
C ILE A 486 14.13 24.74 2.05
N ASP A 487 15.43 24.56 2.28
CA ASP A 487 16.30 25.64 2.71
C ASP A 487 16.91 26.39 1.54
N SER A 488 16.40 27.59 1.31
CA SER A 488 16.88 28.47 0.25
C SER A 488 17.56 29.74 0.76
N ASN A 489 17.87 29.81 2.05
CA ASN A 489 18.50 30.98 2.65
C ASN A 489 20.01 31.02 2.35
N GLU A 490 20.66 29.85 2.25
CA GLU A 490 22.11 29.74 2.02
C GLU A 490 22.47 29.46 0.54
N LEU A 491 21.49 29.46 -0.36
CA LEU A 491 21.75 29.24 -1.78
C LEU A 491 22.48 30.43 -2.39
N SER A 492 23.57 30.15 -3.10
CA SER A 492 24.29 31.14 -3.92
C SER A 492 23.39 31.72 -5.03
N THR A 493 23.80 32.87 -5.57
CA THR A 493 23.12 33.51 -6.70
C THR A 493 22.98 32.57 -7.90
N GLU A 494 24.00 31.74 -8.17
CA GLU A 494 23.97 30.78 -9.28
C GLU A 494 22.97 29.64 -9.01
N GLN A 495 23.00 29.04 -7.82
CA GLN A 495 22.05 27.99 -7.42
C GLN A 495 20.61 28.49 -7.52
N MET A 496 20.32 29.67 -6.96
CA MET A 496 18.99 30.26 -7.01
C MET A 496 18.54 30.55 -8.44
N PHE A 497 19.45 30.98 -9.31
CA PHE A 497 19.16 31.16 -10.73
C PHE A 497 18.74 29.86 -11.41
N LYS A 498 19.46 28.74 -11.17
CA LYS A 498 19.11 27.41 -11.70
C LYS A 498 17.76 26.93 -11.16
N VAL A 499 17.50 27.11 -9.86
CA VAL A 499 16.21 26.76 -9.23
C VAL A 499 15.06 27.54 -9.87
N LYS A 500 15.22 28.85 -10.08
CA LYS A 500 14.21 29.68 -10.76
C LYS A 500 13.91 29.19 -12.17
N MET A 501 14.94 28.83 -12.93
CA MET A 501 14.78 28.26 -14.27
C MET A 501 14.01 26.93 -14.27
N VAL A 502 14.35 26.04 -13.34
CA VAL A 502 13.70 24.73 -13.21
C VAL A 502 12.24 24.90 -12.82
N LEU A 503 11.90 25.77 -11.86
CA LEU A 503 10.51 26.00 -11.44
C LEU A 503 9.63 26.62 -12.54
N GLN A 504 10.22 27.26 -13.56
CA GLN A 504 9.47 27.77 -14.70
C GLN A 504 9.05 26.66 -15.68
N VAL A 505 9.90 25.65 -15.88
CA VAL A 505 9.71 24.60 -16.87
C VAL A 505 9.13 23.31 -16.28
N PHE A 506 9.53 22.94 -15.07
CA PHE A 506 9.18 21.66 -14.45
C PHE A 506 8.04 21.81 -13.45
N ILE A 507 7.04 20.93 -13.55
CA ILE A 507 6.01 20.77 -12.54
C ILE A 507 6.49 19.67 -11.59
N MET A 508 6.87 20.05 -10.37
CA MET A 508 7.36 19.14 -9.34
C MET A 508 6.25 18.79 -8.36
N ASN A 509 5.83 17.53 -8.37
CA ASN A 509 4.80 17.04 -7.46
C ASN A 509 5.41 16.57 -6.13
N LEU A 510 5.18 17.32 -5.05
CA LEU A 510 5.73 17.03 -3.71
C LEU A 510 4.74 16.31 -2.78
N LYS A 511 3.68 15.69 -3.31
CA LYS A 511 2.67 15.01 -2.49
C LYS A 511 3.31 13.99 -1.53
N ASP A 512 2.75 13.84 -0.33
CA ASP A 512 3.18 12.84 0.66
C ASP A 512 4.67 12.97 1.06
N ASN A 513 5.26 14.18 0.98
CA ASN A 513 6.56 14.49 1.57
C ASN A 513 6.38 15.14 2.95
N PRO A 514 7.31 14.93 3.90
CA PRO A 514 7.23 15.47 5.26
C PRO A 514 7.66 16.96 5.33
N LEU A 515 7.09 17.81 4.49
CA LEU A 515 7.54 19.20 4.32
C LEU A 515 7.35 20.04 5.60
N LEU A 516 8.44 20.54 6.15
CA LEU A 516 8.52 21.52 7.23
C LEU A 516 8.50 22.93 6.64
N CYS A 517 7.40 23.64 6.87
CA CYS A 517 7.19 25.01 6.41
C CYS A 517 7.61 26.01 7.49
N ASP A 518 8.92 26.17 7.65
CA ASP A 518 9.53 27.15 8.55
C ASP A 518 10.17 28.32 7.76
N CYS A 519 10.90 29.19 8.45
CA CYS A 519 11.55 30.35 7.82
C CYS A 519 12.50 30.01 6.66
N ARG A 520 13.01 28.77 6.55
CA ARG A 520 13.90 28.35 5.47
C ARG A 520 13.18 28.28 4.12
N ALA A 521 11.87 28.01 4.15
CA ALA A 521 11.03 27.95 2.96
C ALA A 521 10.48 29.32 2.52
N LEU A 522 10.71 30.40 3.29
CA LEU A 522 10.18 31.73 2.97
C LEU A 522 10.73 32.28 1.65
N ASN A 523 12.05 32.18 1.45
CA ASN A 523 12.68 32.74 0.26
C ASN A 523 12.23 32.02 -1.02
N ILE A 524 12.11 30.68 -0.98
CA ILE A 524 11.58 29.94 -2.15
C ILE A 524 10.12 30.28 -2.43
N THR A 525 9.32 30.51 -1.39
CA THR A 525 7.91 30.88 -1.50
C THR A 525 7.77 32.25 -2.20
N ARG A 526 8.63 33.21 -1.86
CA ARG A 526 8.69 34.51 -2.55
C ARG A 526 9.09 34.35 -4.02
N VAL A 527 10.07 33.51 -4.31
CA VAL A 527 10.49 33.22 -5.69
C VAL A 527 9.35 32.61 -6.50
N ILE A 528 8.61 31.66 -5.94
CA ILE A 528 7.45 31.06 -6.62
C ILE A 528 6.37 32.12 -6.89
N LYS A 529 6.03 32.96 -5.91
CA LYS A 529 5.09 34.08 -6.08
C LYS A 529 5.56 35.05 -7.19
N ASP A 530 6.84 35.41 -7.23
CA ASP A 530 7.44 36.25 -8.29
C ASP A 530 7.32 35.61 -9.68
N ILE A 531 7.60 34.31 -9.78
CA ILE A 531 7.50 33.57 -11.05
C ILE A 531 6.07 33.60 -11.58
N ILE A 532 5.08 33.32 -10.72
CA ILE A 532 3.65 33.29 -11.07
C ILE A 532 3.18 34.68 -11.54
N LEU A 533 3.60 35.75 -10.86
CA LEU A 533 3.24 37.12 -11.23
C LEU A 533 3.84 37.53 -12.59
N LYS A 534 5.06 37.09 -12.90
CA LYS A 534 5.77 37.46 -14.14
C LYS A 534 5.42 36.61 -15.35
N HIS A 535 4.91 35.39 -15.16
CA HIS A 535 4.71 34.43 -16.24
C HIS A 535 3.28 33.87 -16.23
N SER A 536 2.44 34.40 -17.12
CA SER A 536 1.00 34.07 -17.19
C SER A 536 0.67 32.59 -17.41
N HIS A 537 1.58 31.79 -17.97
CA HIS A 537 1.41 30.35 -18.20
C HIS A 537 1.68 29.48 -16.95
N ILE A 538 2.14 30.10 -15.85
CA ILE A 538 2.45 29.44 -14.58
C ILE A 538 1.39 29.86 -13.57
N GLU A 539 0.60 28.88 -13.10
CA GLU A 539 -0.52 29.10 -12.20
C GLU A 539 -0.27 28.47 -10.83
N ASN A 540 -0.95 28.98 -9.78
CA ASN A 540 -0.88 28.45 -8.41
C ASN A 540 -1.11 26.92 -8.34
N ARG A 541 -1.97 26.37 -9.19
CA ARG A 541 -2.28 24.92 -9.23
C ARG A 541 -1.05 24.03 -9.47
N ARG A 542 0.02 24.55 -10.08
CA ARG A 542 1.28 23.81 -10.28
C ARG A 542 1.96 23.45 -8.95
N PHE A 543 1.71 24.22 -7.89
CA PHE A 543 2.31 24.07 -6.57
C PHE A 543 1.31 23.51 -5.54
N GLN A 544 0.16 23.01 -5.98
CA GLN A 544 -0.91 22.54 -5.07
C GLN A 544 -0.48 21.37 -4.16
N SER A 545 0.52 20.59 -4.58
CA SER A 545 1.05 19.47 -3.80
C SER A 545 2.13 19.87 -2.80
N TRP A 546 2.52 21.15 -2.76
CA TRP A 546 3.48 21.68 -1.80
C TRP A 546 2.71 22.02 -0.52
N VAL A 547 2.39 20.97 0.24
CA VAL A 547 1.57 21.03 1.45
C VAL A 547 2.44 20.77 2.66
N CYS A 548 2.31 21.62 3.68
CA CYS A 548 3.09 21.51 4.90
C CYS A 548 2.64 20.29 5.71
N ALA A 549 3.58 19.44 6.08
CA ALA A 549 3.39 18.40 7.08
C ALA A 549 3.65 18.93 8.49
N GLN A 550 4.54 19.91 8.62
CA GLN A 550 4.95 20.54 9.88
C GLN A 550 5.17 22.06 9.68
N PRO A 551 5.15 22.88 10.76
CA PRO A 551 4.76 22.53 12.14
C PRO A 551 3.24 22.26 12.26
N ARG A 552 2.77 21.86 13.45
CA ARG A 552 1.38 21.45 13.71
C ARG A 552 0.36 22.51 13.29
N GLU A 553 0.69 23.79 13.49
CA GLU A 553 -0.14 24.95 13.18
C GLU A 553 -0.36 25.14 11.68
N LEU A 554 0.61 24.70 10.86
CA LEU A 554 0.58 24.84 9.39
C LEU A 554 0.28 23.53 8.68
N LYS A 555 0.15 22.42 9.41
CA LYS A 555 -0.14 21.10 8.85
C LYS A 555 -1.36 21.13 7.95
N GLY A 556 -1.22 20.62 6.73
CA GLY A 556 -2.28 20.56 5.71
C GLY A 556 -2.48 21.85 4.91
N ARG A 557 -1.80 22.96 5.26
CA ARG A 557 -1.85 24.19 4.47
C ARG A 557 -0.91 24.12 3.27
N GLN A 558 -1.34 24.69 2.14
CA GLN A 558 -0.50 24.85 0.96
C GLN A 558 0.53 25.96 1.22
N ILE A 559 1.78 25.76 0.81
CA ILE A 559 2.88 26.68 1.08
C ILE A 559 2.60 28.12 0.59
N LEU A 560 1.92 28.27 -0.55
CA LEU A 560 1.59 29.59 -1.12
C LEU A 560 0.45 30.31 -0.38
N SER A 561 -0.36 29.57 0.40
CA SER A 561 -1.47 30.14 1.17
C SER A 561 -1.05 30.69 2.54
N ILE A 562 0.20 30.44 2.94
CA ILE A 562 0.74 30.83 4.25
C ILE A 562 1.22 32.29 4.19
N ALA A 563 0.90 33.05 5.24
CA ALA A 563 1.35 34.43 5.38
C ALA A 563 2.85 34.47 5.69
N GLU A 564 3.56 35.50 5.22
CA GLU A 564 5.04 35.54 5.39
C GLU A 564 5.47 35.55 6.85
N GLU A 565 4.66 36.13 7.74
CA GLU A 565 4.86 36.21 9.18
C GLU A 565 4.73 34.86 9.93
N ASP A 566 4.12 33.86 9.30
CA ASP A 566 3.94 32.51 9.86
C ASP A 566 5.14 31.59 9.58
N PHE A 567 6.07 32.00 8.70
CA PHE A 567 7.30 31.24 8.44
C PHE A 567 8.36 31.54 9.51
N VAL A 568 8.28 30.83 10.63
CA VAL A 568 9.14 31.04 11.81
C VAL A 568 10.10 29.84 11.98
N CYS A 569 11.36 30.10 12.34
CA CYS A 569 12.32 29.03 12.67
C CYS A 569 12.64 28.98 14.15
N VAL A 570 12.76 27.76 14.67
CA VAL A 570 13.30 27.50 16.01
C VAL A 570 14.77 27.92 16.04
N ARG A 571 15.17 28.64 17.08
CA ARG A 571 16.57 29.03 17.32
C ARG A 571 16.95 28.81 18.77
N ASN A 572 18.18 28.36 19.00
CA ASN A 572 18.74 28.28 20.34
C ASN A 572 19.21 29.67 20.76
N LEU A 573 18.33 30.42 21.44
CA LEU A 573 18.58 31.78 21.91
C LEU A 573 19.03 31.78 23.36
N SER A 574 20.03 32.59 23.69
CA SER A 574 20.45 32.82 25.08
C SER A 574 19.29 33.40 25.90
N GLY A 575 18.97 32.78 27.04
CA GLY A 575 17.87 33.19 27.90
C GLY A 575 16.50 32.59 27.53
N CYS A 576 16.44 31.68 26.55
CA CYS A 576 15.23 30.89 26.31
C CYS A 576 14.91 30.00 27.53
N PRO A 577 13.67 29.98 28.04
CA PRO A 577 13.29 29.09 29.14
C PRO A 577 13.49 27.60 28.78
N GLU A 578 13.99 26.79 29.72
CA GLU A 578 14.27 25.36 29.47
C GLU A 578 13.04 24.56 29.02
N GLN A 579 11.86 24.93 29.52
CA GLN A 579 10.60 24.26 29.18
C GLN A 579 9.95 24.81 27.90
N ALA A 580 10.53 25.84 27.28
CA ALA A 580 9.96 26.55 26.14
C ALA A 580 10.72 26.28 24.84
N THR A 581 10.03 26.45 23.72
CA THR A 581 10.66 26.53 22.40
C THR A 581 10.69 27.99 21.95
N CYS A 582 11.88 28.52 21.70
CA CYS A 582 12.04 29.87 21.18
C CYS A 582 12.29 29.87 19.68
N SER A 583 11.57 30.74 18.99
CA SER A 583 11.60 30.86 17.53
C SER A 583 11.70 32.32 17.13
N VAL A 584 12.29 32.60 15.98
CA VAL A 584 12.47 33.99 15.48
C VAL A 584 11.71 34.17 14.17
N ARG A 585 10.89 35.22 14.11
CA ARG A 585 10.21 35.64 12.88
C ARG A 585 11.18 36.48 12.03
N GLN A 586 11.45 36.05 10.80
CA GLN A 586 12.42 36.72 9.94
C GLN A 586 11.94 38.08 9.41
N THR A 587 10.64 38.35 9.37
CA THR A 587 10.09 39.58 8.79
C THR A 587 10.32 40.82 9.67
N ASP A 588 10.21 40.68 10.99
CA ASP A 588 10.28 41.78 11.95
C ASP A 588 11.27 41.55 13.11
N GLY A 589 11.86 40.35 13.21
CA GLY A 589 12.79 39.99 14.28
C GLY A 589 12.13 39.65 15.63
N SER A 590 10.81 39.56 15.69
CA SER A 590 10.09 39.20 16.92
C SER A 590 10.46 37.79 17.37
N ILE A 591 10.54 37.59 18.70
CA ILE A 591 10.85 36.29 19.31
C ILE A 591 9.54 35.69 19.81
N LEU A 592 9.21 34.51 19.29
CA LEU A 592 8.06 33.71 19.71
C LEU A 592 8.54 32.68 20.74
N ILE A 593 7.90 32.65 21.90
CA ILE A 593 8.22 31.74 23.00
C ILE A 593 6.99 30.86 23.23
N ASP A 594 7.09 29.60 22.83
CA ASP A 594 6.04 28.61 23.02
C ASP A 594 6.33 27.72 24.23
N ALA A 595 5.55 27.90 25.28
CA ALA A 595 5.57 27.12 26.51
C ALA A 595 4.15 26.61 26.86
N ARG A 596 3.35 26.31 25.83
CA ARG A 596 2.03 25.70 25.98
C ARG A 596 2.17 24.24 26.42
N ASP A 597 1.22 23.77 27.23
CA ASP A 597 1.13 22.36 27.66
C ASP A 597 2.37 21.88 28.47
N LYS A 598 3.02 22.76 29.24
CA LYS A 598 4.26 22.47 29.98
C LYS A 598 4.07 22.29 31.49
N TYR A 599 2.82 22.29 31.95
CA TYR A 599 2.46 22.17 33.37
C TYR A 599 3.11 23.24 34.27
N LEU A 600 3.40 24.42 33.72
CA LEU A 600 4.04 25.51 34.46
C LEU A 600 3.11 26.02 35.56
N GLN A 601 3.65 26.23 36.76
CA GLN A 601 2.91 26.80 37.90
C GLN A 601 3.11 28.32 38.06
N GLN A 602 4.14 28.87 37.40
CA GLN A 602 4.47 30.29 37.44
C GLN A 602 5.07 30.75 36.11
N LEU A 603 5.12 32.08 35.91
CA LEU A 603 5.82 32.68 34.77
C LEU A 603 7.33 32.35 34.83
N PRO A 604 7.98 32.02 33.69
CA PRO A 604 9.41 31.77 33.64
C PRO A 604 10.24 32.94 34.20
N HIS A 605 11.42 32.65 34.75
CA HIS A 605 12.26 33.69 35.36
C HIS A 605 13.10 34.45 34.33
N THR A 606 13.56 33.78 33.28
CA THR A 606 14.43 34.32 32.24
C THR A 606 13.72 34.34 30.89
N MET A 607 14.04 35.33 30.06
CA MET A 607 13.60 35.45 28.67
C MET A 607 14.74 36.02 27.80
N PRO A 608 14.73 35.77 26.48
CA PRO A 608 15.65 36.41 25.55
C PRO A 608 15.55 37.94 25.60
N VAL A 609 16.69 38.63 25.45
CA VAL A 609 16.80 40.08 25.58
C VAL A 609 16.92 40.73 24.19
N GLY A 610 16.35 41.94 24.02
CA GLY A 610 16.66 42.83 22.89
C GLY A 610 15.65 42.86 21.74
N ALA A 611 14.54 42.12 21.81
CA ALA A 611 13.48 42.12 20.80
C ALA A 611 12.07 42.15 21.43
N ASP A 612 11.05 42.37 20.59
CA ASP A 612 9.65 42.23 20.98
C ASP A 612 9.30 40.75 21.21
N LEU A 613 8.60 40.46 22.31
CA LEU A 613 8.32 39.09 22.77
C LEU A 613 6.85 38.71 22.58
N GLU A 614 6.62 37.57 21.94
CA GLU A 614 5.31 36.93 21.83
C GLU A 614 5.31 35.64 22.65
N ILE A 615 4.61 35.62 23.77
CA ILE A 615 4.67 34.56 24.78
C ILE A 615 3.37 33.78 24.81
N PHE A 616 3.48 32.46 24.59
CA PHE A 616 2.36 31.52 24.61
C PHE A 616 2.50 30.56 25.80
N LEU A 617 1.64 30.74 26.81
CA LEU A 617 1.62 29.99 28.08
C LEU A 617 0.26 29.33 28.32
N ASP A 618 -0.49 29.07 27.26
CA ASP A 618 -1.81 28.43 27.35
C ASP A 618 -1.72 27.00 27.90
N ASN A 619 -2.80 26.56 28.56
CA ASN A 619 -2.95 25.20 29.09
C ASN A 619 -1.82 24.79 30.05
N ASN A 620 -1.61 25.62 31.08
CA ASN A 620 -0.66 25.37 32.16
C ASN A 620 -1.39 25.39 33.52
N GLN A 621 -0.65 25.42 34.63
CA GLN A 621 -1.18 25.44 35.99
C GLN A 621 -0.82 26.74 36.72
N ILE A 622 -0.66 27.85 36.00
CA ILE A 622 -0.22 29.11 36.56
C ILE A 622 -1.31 29.66 37.49
N THR A 623 -0.95 29.94 38.74
CA THR A 623 -1.87 30.50 39.75
C THR A 623 -1.61 31.99 40.00
N GLU A 624 -0.34 32.39 39.99
CA GLU A 624 0.08 33.77 40.29
C GLU A 624 0.95 34.36 39.18
N LEU A 625 0.73 35.64 38.87
CA LEU A 625 1.46 36.40 37.87
C LEU A 625 2.45 37.36 38.55
N GLY A 626 3.64 36.85 38.90
CA GLY A 626 4.69 37.65 39.54
C GLY A 626 5.34 38.68 38.60
N MET A 627 5.94 39.72 39.17
CA MET A 627 6.73 40.70 38.40
C MET A 627 7.95 40.09 37.76
N ARG A 628 8.20 40.46 36.50
CA ARG A 628 9.36 40.04 35.70
C ARG A 628 9.89 41.21 34.87
N SER A 629 11.20 41.29 34.73
CA SER A 629 11.89 42.37 34.01
C SER A 629 11.54 42.41 32.51
N TYR A 630 11.18 41.27 31.92
CA TYR A 630 10.88 41.16 30.49
C TYR A 630 9.46 41.61 30.11
N LEU A 631 8.55 41.84 31.07
CA LEU A 631 7.12 42.14 30.77
C LEU A 631 6.93 43.40 29.94
N GLY A 632 7.83 44.39 30.06
CA GLY A 632 7.80 45.61 29.26
C GLY A 632 8.06 45.39 27.76
N ASN A 633 8.70 44.28 27.39
CA ASN A 633 8.99 43.93 26.00
C ASN A 633 7.93 43.00 25.36
N VAL A 634 6.91 42.59 26.13
CA VAL A 634 5.89 41.65 25.65
C VAL A 634 4.86 42.36 24.78
N THR A 635 4.68 41.88 23.56
CA THR A 635 3.69 42.39 22.59
C THR A 635 2.46 41.48 22.52
N VAL A 636 2.64 40.17 22.69
CA VAL A 636 1.55 39.18 22.75
C VAL A 636 1.73 38.31 23.98
N LEU A 637 0.69 38.19 24.80
CA LEU A 637 0.70 37.33 25.99
C LEU A 637 -0.55 36.46 26.03
N HIS A 638 -0.37 35.15 25.92
CA HIS A 638 -1.45 34.18 26.03
C HIS A 638 -1.30 33.37 27.32
N LEU A 639 -2.31 33.45 28.18
CA LEU A 639 -2.41 32.80 29.49
C LEU A 639 -3.73 32.02 29.62
N SER A 640 -4.33 31.61 28.50
CA SER A 640 -5.64 30.95 28.52
C SER A 640 -5.55 29.58 29.18
N ARG A 641 -6.61 29.12 29.84
CA ARG A 641 -6.66 27.78 30.48
C ARG A 641 -5.55 27.59 31.51
N ASN A 642 -5.50 28.49 32.48
CA ASN A 642 -4.63 28.41 33.66
C ASN A 642 -5.51 28.44 34.94
N LYS A 643 -4.91 28.59 36.12
CA LYS A 643 -5.59 28.62 37.43
C LYS A 643 -5.47 29.99 38.11
N ILE A 644 -5.44 31.07 37.31
CA ILE A 644 -5.19 32.42 37.83
C ILE A 644 -6.46 32.92 38.53
N GLN A 645 -6.38 33.23 39.81
CA GLN A 645 -7.52 33.65 40.63
C GLN A 645 -7.64 35.17 40.79
N GLU A 646 -6.51 35.86 40.82
CA GLU A 646 -6.43 37.31 40.96
C GLU A 646 -5.43 37.91 39.96
N LEU A 647 -5.71 39.15 39.55
CA LEU A 647 -4.88 39.90 38.62
C LEU A 647 -4.47 41.21 39.28
N ASP A 648 -3.19 41.36 39.59
CA ASP A 648 -2.67 42.58 40.21
C ASP A 648 -2.67 43.75 39.22
N GLY A 649 -3.04 44.93 39.72
CA GLY A 649 -3.01 46.15 38.94
C GLY A 649 -1.60 46.57 38.53
N SER A 650 -0.58 46.26 39.33
CA SER A 650 0.84 46.54 39.01
C SER A 650 1.32 45.72 37.79
N PHE A 651 0.85 44.47 37.68
CA PHE A 651 1.14 43.59 36.55
C PHE A 651 0.65 44.18 35.23
N ILE A 652 -0.58 44.69 35.22
CA ILE A 652 -1.14 45.34 34.04
C ILE A 652 -0.34 46.58 33.63
N GLN A 653 0.16 47.36 34.59
CA GLN A 653 0.96 48.54 34.29
C GLN A 653 2.32 48.19 33.67
N SER A 654 2.90 47.04 34.07
CA SER A 654 4.19 46.56 33.52
C SER A 654 4.12 46.16 32.04
N LEU A 655 2.93 45.82 31.52
CA LEU A 655 2.71 45.44 30.12
C LEU A 655 2.64 46.69 29.22
N THR A 656 3.77 47.36 29.00
CA THR A 656 3.82 48.66 28.30
C THR A 656 3.61 48.55 26.78
N LYS A 657 4.09 47.47 26.15
CA LYS A 657 4.01 47.25 24.69
C LYS A 657 2.91 46.28 24.24
N VAL A 658 2.17 45.67 25.17
CA VAL A 658 1.22 44.60 24.84
C VAL A 658 0.16 45.09 23.85
N ARG A 659 -0.06 44.28 22.81
CA ARG A 659 -1.07 44.48 21.76
C ARG A 659 -2.19 43.45 21.88
N GLN A 660 -1.89 42.26 22.41
CA GLN A 660 -2.86 41.21 22.62
C GLN A 660 -2.63 40.53 23.98
N LEU A 661 -3.69 40.43 24.77
CA LEU A 661 -3.70 39.73 26.06
C LEU A 661 -4.85 38.71 26.08
N ARG A 662 -4.52 37.45 26.32
CA ARG A 662 -5.52 36.41 26.57
C ARG A 662 -5.37 35.86 27.98
N ILE A 663 -6.45 35.92 28.74
CA ILE A 663 -6.57 35.37 30.10
C ILE A 663 -7.94 34.70 30.28
N ASP A 664 -8.52 34.22 29.17
CA ASP A 664 -9.77 33.46 29.17
C ASP A 664 -9.59 32.05 29.76
N TRP A 665 -10.67 31.46 30.28
CA TRP A 665 -10.63 30.15 30.97
C TRP A 665 -9.66 30.13 32.15
N ASN A 666 -9.83 31.06 33.08
CA ASN A 666 -9.11 31.11 34.36
C ASN A 666 -10.11 31.16 35.52
N GLU A 667 -9.61 31.38 36.73
CA GLU A 667 -10.41 31.43 37.96
C GLU A 667 -10.66 32.86 38.46
N LEU A 668 -10.55 33.86 37.57
CA LEU A 668 -10.62 35.27 37.97
C LEU A 668 -12.00 35.63 38.52
N LYS A 669 -12.03 36.14 39.74
CA LYS A 669 -13.27 36.63 40.38
C LYS A 669 -13.57 38.09 40.06
N ARG A 670 -12.55 38.90 39.84
CA ARG A 670 -12.64 40.34 39.53
C ARG A 670 -11.47 40.77 38.64
N LEU A 671 -11.59 41.93 38.01
CA LEU A 671 -10.49 42.58 37.30
C LEU A 671 -10.04 43.85 38.05
N PRO A 672 -8.74 44.20 38.02
CA PRO A 672 -8.27 45.48 38.50
C PRO A 672 -8.68 46.59 37.53
N ARG A 673 -9.00 47.78 38.05
CA ARG A 673 -9.41 48.93 37.22
C ARG A 673 -8.29 49.41 36.27
N SER A 674 -7.02 49.12 36.60
CA SER A 674 -5.89 49.43 35.71
C SER A 674 -5.96 48.73 34.35
N ILE A 675 -6.79 47.69 34.18
CA ILE A 675 -7.04 47.05 32.88
C ILE A 675 -7.57 48.02 31.81
N GLU A 676 -8.27 49.09 32.24
CA GLU A 676 -8.77 50.15 31.35
C GLU A 676 -7.63 50.81 30.53
N VAL A 677 -6.44 50.91 31.12
CA VAL A 677 -5.24 51.48 30.50
C VAL A 677 -4.81 50.71 29.26
N LEU A 678 -5.01 49.39 29.22
CA LEU A 678 -4.69 48.61 28.03
C LEU A 678 -5.68 48.91 26.91
N THR A 679 -6.97 48.88 27.22
CA THR A 679 -8.04 49.10 26.23
C THR A 679 -8.09 50.53 25.68
N SER A 680 -7.57 51.53 26.40
CA SER A 680 -7.52 52.92 25.92
C SER A 680 -6.40 53.17 24.88
N ARG A 681 -5.34 52.34 24.87
CA ARG A 681 -4.22 52.48 23.92
C ARG A 681 -4.65 52.13 22.49
N LYS A 682 -4.28 52.97 21.51
CA LYS A 682 -4.53 52.68 20.08
C LYS A 682 -3.79 51.43 19.58
N SER A 683 -2.62 51.12 20.15
CA SER A 683 -1.82 49.95 19.79
C SER A 683 -2.41 48.62 20.26
N PHE A 684 -3.30 48.64 21.27
CA PHE A 684 -3.91 47.44 21.82
C PHE A 684 -5.07 46.96 20.94
N ARG A 685 -5.00 45.70 20.51
CA ARG A 685 -5.88 45.07 19.52
C ARG A 685 -6.95 44.19 20.16
N SER A 686 -6.59 43.33 21.11
CA SER A 686 -7.50 42.30 21.61
C SER A 686 -7.24 41.91 23.06
N LEU A 687 -8.32 41.82 23.85
CA LEU A 687 -8.39 41.26 25.19
C LEU A 687 -9.39 40.09 25.22
N ALA A 688 -8.96 38.91 25.63
CA ALA A 688 -9.84 37.77 25.87
C ALA A 688 -9.91 37.45 27.37
N ILE A 689 -11.11 37.52 27.94
CA ILE A 689 -11.37 37.33 29.39
C ILE A 689 -12.57 36.41 29.68
N ARG A 690 -13.16 35.80 28.65
CA ARG A 690 -14.35 34.93 28.80
C ARG A 690 -14.07 33.71 29.68
N SER A 691 -15.13 33.04 30.13
CA SER A 691 -15.04 31.81 30.93
C SER A 691 -14.17 31.98 32.20
N ASN A 692 -14.37 33.09 32.92
CA ASN A 692 -13.83 33.32 34.26
C ASN A 692 -14.98 33.37 35.28
N TYR A 693 -14.65 33.40 36.58
CA TYR A 693 -15.63 33.36 37.67
C TYR A 693 -16.03 34.76 38.16
N PHE A 694 -16.29 35.69 37.24
CA PHE A 694 -16.54 37.09 37.59
C PHE A 694 -17.76 37.28 38.51
N ALA A 695 -17.54 37.89 39.67
CA ALA A 695 -18.60 38.30 40.57
C ALA A 695 -19.27 39.57 40.05
N CYS A 696 -20.61 39.60 40.05
CA CYS A 696 -21.40 40.79 39.68
C CYS A 696 -22.01 41.42 40.93
N ASP A 697 -21.16 42.08 41.73
CA ASP A 697 -21.49 42.75 42.98
C ASP A 697 -21.22 44.26 42.93
N CYS A 698 -21.44 44.98 44.02
CA CYS A 698 -21.23 46.44 44.03
C CYS A 698 -19.79 46.87 43.66
N ARG A 699 -18.78 46.00 43.80
CA ARG A 699 -17.37 46.29 43.50
C ARG A 699 -17.04 46.12 42.01
N SER A 700 -17.81 45.33 41.26
CA SER A 700 -17.64 45.12 39.82
C SER A 700 -18.54 46.01 38.95
N LYS A 701 -19.30 46.95 39.54
CA LYS A 701 -20.25 47.83 38.83
C LYS A 701 -19.61 48.60 37.67
N TRP A 702 -18.36 49.05 37.83
CA TRP A 702 -17.60 49.76 36.80
C TRP A 702 -17.39 48.93 35.53
N MET A 703 -17.27 47.60 35.68
CA MET A 703 -16.89 46.67 34.61
C MET A 703 -17.94 46.61 33.51
N LYS A 704 -19.23 46.80 33.84
CA LYS A 704 -20.31 46.94 32.85
C LYS A 704 -20.05 48.09 31.89
N GLY A 705 -19.79 49.29 32.43
CA GLY A 705 -19.55 50.50 31.61
C GLY A 705 -18.29 50.36 30.76
N TRP A 706 -17.23 49.82 31.35
CA TRP A 706 -15.98 49.57 30.63
C TRP A 706 -16.14 48.55 29.49
N LEU A 707 -16.85 47.43 29.71
CA LEU A 707 -17.10 46.39 28.70
C LEU A 707 -17.87 46.95 27.50
N THR A 708 -18.90 47.77 27.74
CA THR A 708 -19.67 48.43 26.68
C THR A 708 -18.80 49.38 25.86
N ASN A 709 -18.02 50.23 26.54
CA ASN A 709 -17.17 51.23 25.89
C ASN A 709 -15.96 50.62 25.15
N SER A 710 -15.50 49.44 25.59
CA SER A 710 -14.31 48.76 25.03
C SER A 710 -14.66 47.56 24.15
N SER A 711 -15.93 47.40 23.76
CA SER A 711 -16.46 46.20 23.10
C SER A 711 -15.70 45.78 21.83
N ALA A 712 -15.22 46.73 21.02
CA ALA A 712 -14.46 46.45 19.80
C ALA A 712 -13.11 45.73 20.03
N LYS A 713 -12.54 45.86 21.24
CA LYS A 713 -11.25 45.25 21.61
C LYS A 713 -11.42 44.01 22.48
N ILE A 714 -12.64 43.65 22.88
CA ILE A 714 -12.91 42.53 23.77
C ILE A 714 -13.43 41.36 22.95
N SER A 715 -12.66 40.28 22.93
CA SER A 715 -13.00 39.06 22.20
C SER A 715 -14.17 38.33 22.87
N ASP A 716 -15.21 38.06 22.08
CA ASP A 716 -16.39 37.30 22.52
C ASP A 716 -17.04 37.83 23.81
N ILE A 717 -17.30 39.15 23.82
CA ILE A 717 -17.93 39.87 24.95
C ILE A 717 -19.24 39.22 25.43
N LYS A 718 -19.96 38.53 24.54
CA LYS A 718 -21.22 37.82 24.85
C LYS A 718 -21.03 36.68 25.86
N ASN A 719 -19.83 36.11 25.92
CA ASN A 719 -19.49 35.02 26.84
C ASN A 719 -18.70 35.49 28.08
N VAL A 720 -18.58 36.80 28.28
CA VAL A 720 -18.12 37.38 29.54
C VAL A 720 -19.33 37.54 30.47
N LYS A 721 -19.57 36.51 31.30
CA LYS A 721 -20.79 36.33 32.09
C LYS A 721 -20.54 36.48 33.59
N CYS A 722 -21.59 36.86 34.34
CA CYS A 722 -21.57 36.81 35.79
C CYS A 722 -21.55 35.35 36.26
N ALA A 723 -20.57 34.98 37.09
CA ALA A 723 -20.51 33.66 37.72
C ALA A 723 -21.21 33.63 39.09
N SER A 724 -21.31 34.79 39.76
CA SER A 724 -22.03 34.93 41.04
C SER A 724 -22.77 36.27 41.13
N GLY A 725 -23.73 36.36 42.06
CA GLY A 725 -24.65 37.49 42.23
C GLY A 725 -26.04 37.22 41.63
N LYS A 726 -26.96 38.19 41.74
CA LYS A 726 -28.36 38.05 41.28
C LYS A 726 -28.51 37.76 39.78
N SER A 727 -27.50 38.07 38.99
CA SER A 727 -27.54 37.97 37.52
C SER A 727 -26.63 36.85 36.98
N GLN A 728 -26.40 35.79 37.76
CA GLN A 728 -25.59 34.63 37.37
C GLN A 728 -26.00 34.09 35.98
N GLY A 729 -25.00 33.79 35.14
CA GLY A 729 -25.17 33.30 33.78
C GLY A 729 -25.45 34.38 32.72
N LYS A 730 -25.78 35.62 33.10
CA LYS A 730 -26.01 36.72 32.15
C LYS A 730 -24.69 37.41 31.72
N PRO A 731 -24.56 37.86 30.46
CA PRO A 731 -23.42 38.67 30.03
C PRO A 731 -23.34 39.99 30.81
N ILE A 732 -22.17 40.33 31.33
CA ILE A 732 -22.00 41.45 32.29
C ILE A 732 -22.47 42.79 31.71
N TYR A 733 -22.23 43.03 30.41
CA TYR A 733 -22.64 44.27 29.74
C TYR A 733 -24.17 44.46 29.67
N THR A 734 -24.95 43.39 29.84
CA THR A 734 -26.42 43.40 29.79
C THR A 734 -27.10 43.52 31.16
N VAL A 735 -26.36 43.36 32.26
CA VAL A 735 -26.91 43.32 33.63
C VAL A 735 -27.39 44.71 34.09
N SER A 736 -28.51 44.80 34.82
CA SER A 736 -28.99 46.09 35.35
C SER A 736 -28.05 46.65 36.42
N LEU A 737 -27.92 47.98 36.53
CA LEU A 737 -27.07 48.59 37.56
C LEU A 737 -27.56 48.31 38.99
N GLU A 738 -28.85 48.00 39.14
CA GLU A 738 -29.50 47.67 40.42
C GLU A 738 -29.15 46.27 40.91
N ASP A 739 -28.72 45.37 40.03
CA ASP A 739 -28.33 43.99 40.40
C ASP A 739 -26.94 43.92 41.04
N PHE A 740 -26.11 44.97 40.91
CA PHE A 740 -24.76 45.06 41.49
C PHE A 740 -24.81 45.55 42.95
N VAL A 741 -25.26 44.70 43.88
CA VAL A 741 -25.42 45.00 45.32
C VAL A 741 -24.38 44.25 46.15
N CYS A 742 -23.92 44.82 47.26
CA CYS A 742 -23.16 44.10 48.30
C CYS A 742 -24.03 43.99 49.56
N GLU A 743 -24.20 42.80 50.12
CA GLU A 743 -24.80 42.65 51.46
C GLU A 743 -23.83 43.20 52.50
N LYS A 744 -24.31 44.13 53.35
CA LYS A 744 -23.61 44.53 54.58
C LYS A 744 -23.86 43.42 55.61
N ILE A 745 -22.83 42.64 55.90
CA ILE A 745 -22.85 41.74 57.06
C ILE A 745 -22.76 42.61 58.33
N LEU A 746 -23.90 42.82 58.98
CA LEU A 746 -23.95 43.05 60.42
C LEU A 746 -23.84 41.66 61.05
N GLY A 747 -22.66 41.33 61.57
CA GLY A 747 -22.40 40.03 62.18
C GLY A 747 -21.33 40.16 63.26
N ASN A 748 -21.80 40.06 64.50
CA ASN A 748 -21.01 39.97 65.73
C ASN A 748 -20.05 38.75 65.65
N PRO A 749 -18.84 38.79 66.24
CA PRO A 749 -17.82 37.75 66.04
C PRO A 749 -18.05 36.42 66.79
N ASP A 750 -19.20 36.22 67.43
CA ASP A 750 -19.37 35.14 68.43
C ASP A 750 -20.27 33.96 68.04
N GLU A 751 -20.94 33.96 66.88
CA GLU A 751 -21.76 32.78 66.48
C GLU A 751 -21.04 31.76 65.59
N ASN A 752 -19.84 32.05 65.08
CA ASN A 752 -19.13 31.14 64.17
C ASN A 752 -18.27 30.08 64.87
N LYS A 753 -18.21 30.06 66.21
CA LYS A 753 -17.45 29.01 66.91
C LYS A 753 -18.21 27.68 66.95
N GLU A 754 -19.53 27.66 67.09
CA GLU A 754 -20.25 26.38 67.20
C GLU A 754 -20.31 25.63 65.87
N ILE A 755 -20.57 26.32 64.76
CA ILE A 755 -20.61 25.67 63.43
C ILE A 755 -19.21 25.23 63.00
N LEU A 756 -18.17 26.04 63.24
CA LEU A 756 -16.80 25.65 62.87
C LEU A 756 -16.31 24.46 63.72
N VAL A 757 -16.67 24.39 65.01
CA VAL A 757 -16.35 23.23 65.86
C VAL A 757 -17.10 21.99 65.39
N ILE A 758 -18.40 22.07 65.08
CA ILE A 758 -19.16 20.93 64.57
C ILE A 758 -18.61 20.47 63.21
N VAL A 759 -18.26 21.39 62.30
CA VAL A 759 -17.68 21.05 61.00
C VAL A 759 -16.27 20.47 61.15
N SER A 760 -15.45 20.99 62.08
CA SER A 760 -14.09 20.49 62.33
C SER A 760 -14.11 19.11 62.99
N VAL A 761 -15.04 18.88 63.93
CA VAL A 761 -15.23 17.58 64.58
C VAL A 761 -15.81 16.56 63.60
N THR A 762 -16.76 16.94 62.74
CA THR A 762 -17.29 16.04 61.71
C THR A 762 -16.25 15.71 60.65
N LEU A 763 -15.47 16.68 60.16
CA LEU A 763 -14.35 16.42 59.25
C LEU A 763 -13.25 15.58 59.92
N GLY A 764 -12.95 15.82 61.20
CA GLY A 764 -11.99 15.03 61.97
C GLY A 764 -12.45 13.58 62.14
N VAL A 765 -13.73 13.36 62.48
CA VAL A 765 -14.32 12.03 62.59
C VAL A 765 -14.37 11.34 61.23
N VAL A 766 -14.75 12.04 60.16
CA VAL A 766 -14.73 11.49 58.80
C VAL A 766 -13.32 11.12 58.38
N LEU A 767 -12.31 11.95 58.69
CA LEU A 767 -10.91 11.66 58.40
C LEU A 767 -10.42 10.44 59.19
N VAL A 768 -10.77 10.33 60.47
CA VAL A 768 -10.41 9.18 61.31
C VAL A 768 -11.12 7.91 60.83
N ILE A 769 -12.40 7.98 60.43
CA ILE A 769 -13.12 6.85 59.82
C ILE A 769 -12.47 6.49 58.49
N PHE A 770 -12.10 7.46 57.66
CA PHE A 770 -11.46 7.21 56.37
C PHE A 770 -10.08 6.60 56.55
N ILE A 771 -9.29 7.06 57.52
CA ILE A 771 -7.99 6.47 57.88
C ILE A 771 -8.20 5.07 58.46
N ALA A 772 -9.20 4.85 59.32
CA ALA A 772 -9.50 3.53 59.87
C ALA A 772 -9.95 2.55 58.78
N VAL A 773 -10.84 2.97 57.88
CA VAL A 773 -11.26 2.19 56.70
C VAL A 773 -10.07 1.94 55.79
N PHE A 774 -9.21 2.92 55.55
CA PHE A 774 -8.01 2.76 54.76
C PHE A 774 -7.02 1.79 55.42
N ILE A 775 -6.84 1.85 56.73
CA ILE A 775 -6.00 0.91 57.50
C ILE A 775 -6.60 -0.50 57.45
N ILE A 776 -7.92 -0.64 57.59
CA ILE A 776 -8.62 -1.93 57.45
C ILE A 776 -8.46 -2.47 56.03
N VAL A 777 -8.70 -1.66 55.00
CA VAL A 777 -8.51 -2.03 53.59
C VAL A 777 -7.05 -2.38 53.31
N TYR A 778 -6.09 -1.69 53.92
CA TYR A 778 -4.67 -1.95 53.77
C TYR A 778 -4.25 -3.26 54.47
N PHE A 779 -4.67 -3.49 55.71
CA PHE A 779 -4.36 -4.71 56.46
C PHE A 779 -5.01 -5.95 55.83
N PHE A 780 -6.26 -5.83 55.39
CA PHE A 780 -7.01 -6.92 54.75
C PHE A 780 -6.94 -6.88 53.22
N ARG A 781 -6.00 -6.13 52.63
CA ARG A 781 -5.94 -5.89 51.17
C ARG A 781 -5.94 -7.18 50.33
N GLY A 782 -5.28 -8.23 50.80
CA GLY A 782 -5.24 -9.52 50.09
C GLY A 782 -6.60 -10.21 50.09
N GLU A 783 -7.25 -10.29 51.25
CA GLU A 783 -8.56 -10.91 51.38
C GLU A 783 -9.66 -10.08 50.72
N MET A 784 -9.56 -8.75 50.75
CA MET A 784 -10.45 -7.84 50.05
C MET A 784 -10.36 -8.01 48.52
N LYS A 785 -9.16 -8.21 47.95
CA LYS A 785 -9.00 -8.50 46.51
C LYS A 785 -9.72 -9.79 46.11
N VAL A 786 -9.54 -10.85 46.90
CA VAL A 786 -10.18 -12.16 46.68
C VAL A 786 -11.69 -12.06 46.87
N PHE A 787 -12.17 -11.33 47.87
CA PHE A 787 -13.58 -11.06 48.12
C PHE A 787 -14.23 -10.27 46.97
N LEU A 788 -13.59 -9.19 46.51
CA LEU A 788 -14.08 -8.37 45.41
C LEU A 788 -14.18 -9.15 44.10
N TYR A 789 -13.24 -10.04 43.83
CA TYR A 789 -13.34 -10.91 42.66
C TYR A 789 -14.47 -11.94 42.81
N THR A 790 -14.50 -12.68 43.90
CA THR A 790 -15.46 -13.78 44.08
C THR A 790 -16.93 -13.32 44.17
N HIS A 791 -17.18 -12.09 44.62
CA HIS A 791 -18.55 -11.58 44.79
C HIS A 791 -18.95 -10.52 43.75
N PHE A 792 -17.99 -9.85 43.08
CA PHE A 792 -18.27 -8.75 42.14
C PHE A 792 -17.55 -8.88 40.78
N ASP A 793 -16.87 -10.00 40.50
CA ASP A 793 -16.05 -10.26 39.29
C ASP A 793 -15.02 -9.16 38.97
N TRP A 794 -14.64 -8.40 40.00
CA TRP A 794 -13.72 -7.28 39.88
C TRP A 794 -12.31 -7.69 40.26
N HIS A 795 -11.37 -7.53 39.32
CA HIS A 795 -9.93 -7.75 39.52
C HIS A 795 -9.20 -6.39 39.65
N PRO A 796 -9.10 -5.81 40.86
CA PRO A 796 -8.48 -4.51 41.05
C PRO A 796 -6.94 -4.60 40.98
N PHE A 797 -6.37 -3.97 39.94
CA PHE A 797 -4.94 -3.64 39.77
C PHE A 797 -3.94 -4.77 39.50
N ASP A 798 -4.39 -5.99 39.14
CA ASP A 798 -3.49 -7.14 38.85
C ASP A 798 -3.69 -7.75 37.44
N ARG A 799 -4.18 -6.99 36.43
CA ARG A 799 -4.37 -7.53 35.08
C ARG A 799 -3.04 -7.75 34.35
N ILE A 800 -2.60 -9.02 34.31
CA ILE A 800 -1.69 -9.55 33.30
C ILE A 800 -2.51 -9.75 32.01
N ASP A 801 -1.95 -9.37 30.86
CA ASP A 801 -2.60 -9.51 29.56
C ASP A 801 -2.66 -10.99 29.13
N ASP A 802 -3.70 -11.71 29.57
CA ASP A 802 -3.96 -13.12 29.23
C ASP A 802 -4.67 -13.28 27.87
N SER A 803 -4.61 -12.27 27.01
CA SER A 803 -5.36 -12.19 25.75
C SER A 803 -4.79 -13.02 24.59
N ASP A 804 -3.71 -13.77 24.80
CA ASP A 804 -3.07 -14.58 23.76
C ASP A 804 -4.06 -15.64 23.20
N PRO A 805 -4.53 -15.47 21.94
CA PRO A 805 -5.49 -16.37 21.35
C PRO A 805 -4.88 -17.74 21.02
N SER A 806 -3.55 -17.85 20.98
CA SER A 806 -2.84 -19.10 20.68
C SER A 806 -2.83 -20.12 21.83
N LYS A 807 -3.11 -19.68 23.07
CA LYS A 807 -3.22 -20.56 24.25
C LYS A 807 -4.62 -21.19 24.29
N ILE A 808 -4.65 -22.52 24.20
CA ILE A 808 -5.88 -23.32 24.11
C ILE A 808 -6.36 -23.84 25.46
N TYR A 809 -5.49 -23.89 26.48
CA TYR A 809 -5.83 -24.29 27.84
C TYR A 809 -5.67 -23.10 28.80
N ASP A 810 -6.59 -23.00 29.76
CA ASP A 810 -6.53 -21.99 30.81
C ASP A 810 -5.46 -22.34 31.86
N ALA A 811 -5.28 -23.63 32.15
CA ALA A 811 -4.15 -24.11 32.95
C ALA A 811 -3.71 -25.54 32.58
N PHE A 812 -2.43 -25.85 32.77
CA PHE A 812 -1.86 -27.20 32.77
C PHE A 812 -1.61 -27.66 34.21
N ILE A 813 -2.00 -28.88 34.58
CA ILE A 813 -1.83 -29.41 35.94
C ILE A 813 -0.71 -30.44 35.98
N SER A 814 0.30 -30.15 36.82
CA SER A 814 1.41 -31.04 37.16
C SER A 814 1.20 -31.61 38.56
N TYR A 815 1.19 -32.93 38.66
CA TYR A 815 0.92 -33.66 39.90
C TYR A 815 1.54 -35.06 39.84
N SER A 816 1.78 -35.70 40.99
CA SER A 816 2.24 -37.09 41.02
C SER A 816 1.09 -38.04 40.70
N SER A 817 1.34 -39.13 39.99
CA SER A 817 0.32 -40.16 39.71
C SER A 817 -0.34 -40.73 40.97
N HIS A 818 0.35 -40.67 42.11
CA HIS A 818 -0.19 -41.09 43.41
C HIS A 818 -1.21 -40.10 43.99
N ASP A 819 -1.17 -38.84 43.57
CA ASP A 819 -2.12 -37.79 43.99
C ASP A 819 -3.31 -37.68 43.03
N GLN A 820 -3.36 -38.52 41.98
CA GLN A 820 -4.37 -38.48 40.93
C GLN A 820 -5.80 -38.52 41.47
N GLN A 821 -6.05 -39.30 42.51
CA GLN A 821 -7.38 -39.43 43.10
C GLN A 821 -7.90 -38.07 43.59
N TRP A 822 -7.10 -37.33 44.37
CA TRP A 822 -7.49 -36.01 44.86
C TRP A 822 -7.57 -34.98 43.72
N VAL A 823 -6.61 -35.01 42.79
CA VAL A 823 -6.58 -34.07 41.66
C VAL A 823 -7.83 -34.23 40.79
N TYR A 824 -8.29 -35.45 40.55
CA TYR A 824 -9.51 -35.68 39.77
C TYR A 824 -10.79 -35.40 40.56
N SER A 825 -10.87 -35.83 41.82
CA SER A 825 -12.09 -35.67 42.62
C SER A 825 -12.32 -34.22 43.07
N GLU A 826 -11.26 -33.48 43.39
CA GLU A 826 -11.39 -32.13 43.92
C GLU A 826 -11.08 -31.06 42.88
N LEU A 827 -9.87 -31.09 42.30
CA LEU A 827 -9.36 -30.01 41.47
C LEU A 827 -10.00 -29.98 40.09
N LYS A 828 -10.03 -31.13 39.40
CA LYS A 828 -10.68 -31.27 38.10
C LYS A 828 -12.18 -31.01 38.21
N GLN A 829 -12.85 -31.67 39.15
CA GLN A 829 -14.30 -31.55 39.32
C GLN A 829 -14.70 -30.09 39.50
N LYS A 830 -14.05 -29.34 40.40
CA LYS A 830 -14.42 -27.94 40.67
C LYS A 830 -14.05 -26.95 39.57
N LEU A 831 -12.95 -27.16 38.84
CA LEU A 831 -12.52 -26.24 37.77
C LEU A 831 -13.31 -26.48 36.48
N GLU A 832 -13.54 -27.73 36.09
CA GLU A 832 -14.31 -28.06 34.88
C GLU A 832 -15.82 -27.86 35.10
N SER A 833 -16.33 -27.90 36.35
CA SER A 833 -17.73 -27.59 36.68
C SER A 833 -18.00 -26.12 37.02
N HIS A 834 -17.02 -25.23 36.86
CA HIS A 834 -17.21 -23.79 37.08
C HIS A 834 -18.11 -23.17 35.99
N GLU A 835 -18.75 -22.04 36.26
CA GLU A 835 -19.52 -21.28 35.26
C GLU A 835 -18.89 -19.90 35.04
N PRO A 836 -18.27 -19.62 33.87
CA PRO A 836 -17.99 -20.52 32.75
C PRO A 836 -16.87 -21.55 33.06
N PRO A 837 -16.87 -22.73 32.42
CA PRO A 837 -15.95 -23.82 32.77
C PRO A 837 -14.51 -23.53 32.33
N TYR A 838 -13.54 -23.86 33.19
CA TYR A 838 -12.12 -23.76 32.85
C TYR A 838 -11.69 -24.93 31.95
N LYS A 839 -10.90 -24.63 30.92
CA LYS A 839 -10.32 -25.68 30.06
C LYS A 839 -8.93 -26.08 30.57
N ILE A 840 -8.85 -27.21 31.24
CA ILE A 840 -7.64 -27.70 31.92
C ILE A 840 -6.93 -28.78 31.09
N CYS A 841 -5.59 -28.81 31.12
CA CYS A 841 -4.75 -29.84 30.49
C CYS A 841 -4.16 -30.80 31.55
N PHE A 842 -4.27 -32.11 31.32
CA PHE A 842 -3.72 -33.16 32.18
C PHE A 842 -2.77 -34.08 31.40
N HIS A 843 -1.65 -34.47 32.00
CA HIS A 843 -0.63 -35.26 31.31
C HIS A 843 -1.09 -36.69 30.95
N ASP A 844 -2.00 -37.28 31.72
CA ASP A 844 -2.55 -38.62 31.50
C ASP A 844 -3.72 -38.66 30.49
N ARG A 845 -4.27 -37.49 30.12
CA ARG A 845 -5.40 -37.37 29.18
C ARG A 845 -5.02 -36.69 27.87
N ASP A 846 -4.23 -35.62 27.93
CA ASP A 846 -4.01 -34.68 26.83
C ASP A 846 -2.66 -34.83 26.13
N PHE A 847 -1.76 -35.71 26.61
CA PHE A 847 -0.47 -35.97 25.95
C PHE A 847 -0.66 -36.75 24.64
N GLU A 848 0.05 -36.31 23.59
CA GLU A 848 -0.06 -36.92 22.28
C GLU A 848 0.64 -38.29 22.25
N VAL A 849 -0.10 -39.32 21.81
CA VAL A 849 0.40 -40.69 21.73
C VAL A 849 1.51 -40.78 20.66
N GLY A 850 2.69 -41.27 21.07
CA GLY A 850 3.85 -41.43 20.19
C GLY A 850 4.86 -40.28 20.21
N ALA A 851 4.55 -39.16 20.86
CA ALA A 851 5.52 -38.11 21.17
C ALA A 851 6.32 -38.45 22.45
N SER A 852 7.53 -37.90 22.57
CA SER A 852 8.33 -38.10 23.79
C SER A 852 7.64 -37.39 24.97
N ILE A 853 7.81 -37.91 26.19
CA ILE A 853 7.25 -37.29 27.41
C ILE A 853 7.80 -35.87 27.59
N GLN A 854 9.06 -35.64 27.23
CA GLN A 854 9.68 -34.31 27.31
C GLN A 854 9.03 -33.31 26.35
N ASP A 855 8.75 -33.71 25.11
CA ASP A 855 8.09 -32.86 24.12
C ASP A 855 6.64 -32.55 24.54
N ASN A 856 5.93 -33.56 25.07
CA ASN A 856 4.57 -33.40 25.58
C ASN A 856 4.49 -32.39 26.74
N ILE A 857 5.48 -32.40 27.64
CA ILE A 857 5.59 -31.44 28.75
C ILE A 857 5.81 -30.02 28.22
N ILE A 858 6.79 -29.83 27.32
CA ILE A 858 7.09 -28.50 26.75
C ILE A 858 5.89 -27.97 25.97
N TYR A 859 5.22 -28.84 25.20
CA TYR A 859 4.03 -28.50 24.44
C TYR A 859 2.87 -28.06 25.33
N SER A 860 2.60 -28.80 26.43
CA SER A 860 1.52 -28.51 27.37
C SER A 860 1.74 -27.20 28.13
N VAL A 861 2.99 -26.93 28.54
CA VAL A 861 3.38 -25.62 29.10
C VAL A 861 3.14 -24.53 28.04
N ASN A 862 3.65 -24.68 26.83
CA ASN A 862 3.53 -23.66 25.78
C ASN A 862 2.10 -23.35 25.35
N ARG A 863 1.15 -24.28 25.50
CA ARG A 863 -0.25 -24.09 25.11
C ARG A 863 -1.19 -23.69 26.23
N SER A 864 -0.69 -23.60 27.46
CA SER A 864 -1.46 -23.23 28.65
C SER A 864 -1.14 -21.81 29.11
N LYS A 865 -2.16 -21.07 29.57
CA LYS A 865 -2.01 -19.71 30.10
C LYS A 865 -1.36 -19.67 31.48
N ARG A 866 -1.60 -20.70 32.30
CA ARG A 866 -0.97 -20.92 33.61
C ARG A 866 -0.56 -22.38 33.77
N MET A 867 0.25 -22.65 34.77
CA MET A 867 0.53 -24.01 35.22
C MET A 867 0.25 -24.12 36.72
N ILE A 868 -0.52 -25.13 37.12
CA ILE A 868 -0.78 -25.48 38.52
C ILE A 868 0.12 -26.66 38.88
N MET A 869 0.92 -26.50 39.91
CA MET A 869 1.81 -27.54 40.44
C MET A 869 1.29 -28.00 41.79
N VAL A 870 0.93 -29.27 41.90
CA VAL A 870 0.45 -29.90 43.13
C VAL A 870 1.65 -30.51 43.86
N LEU A 871 2.21 -29.76 44.80
CA LEU A 871 3.41 -30.13 45.54
C LEU A 871 3.03 -30.98 46.76
N SER A 872 3.33 -32.28 46.68
CA SER A 872 3.21 -33.29 47.74
C SER A 872 4.57 -33.95 48.01
N ASN A 873 4.73 -34.72 49.09
CA ASN A 873 5.95 -35.52 49.30
C ASN A 873 6.22 -36.51 48.14
N ARG A 874 5.15 -37.03 47.52
CA ARG A 874 5.23 -37.94 46.37
C ARG A 874 5.56 -37.22 45.06
N PHE A 875 5.30 -35.93 44.99
CA PHE A 875 5.71 -35.08 43.87
C PHE A 875 7.25 -34.94 43.84
N LEU A 876 7.88 -34.77 45.02
CA LEU A 876 9.34 -34.62 45.14
C LEU A 876 10.12 -35.85 44.66
N GLU A 877 9.53 -37.03 44.85
CA GLU A 877 10.11 -38.31 44.43
C GLU A 877 10.06 -38.50 42.89
N SER A 878 9.20 -37.77 42.16
CA SER A 878 9.00 -37.94 40.72
C SER A 878 9.99 -37.11 39.88
N GLU A 879 10.78 -37.78 39.04
CA GLU A 879 11.68 -37.11 38.08
C GLU A 879 10.92 -36.33 37.00
N TRP A 880 9.75 -36.83 36.58
CA TRP A 880 8.92 -36.17 35.57
C TRP A 880 8.32 -34.86 36.08
N CYS A 881 7.84 -34.86 37.32
CA CYS A 881 7.30 -33.68 37.98
C CYS A 881 8.37 -32.58 38.15
N ARG A 882 9.63 -32.97 38.41
CA ARG A 882 10.77 -32.04 38.45
C ARG A 882 11.10 -31.44 37.09
N LEU A 883 10.97 -32.21 36.01
CA LEU A 883 11.16 -31.70 34.65
C LEU A 883 10.06 -30.69 34.27
N GLU A 884 8.80 -30.97 34.62
CA GLU A 884 7.66 -30.06 34.43
C GLU A 884 7.87 -28.73 35.16
N PHE A 885 8.32 -28.78 36.43
CA PHE A 885 8.66 -27.59 37.20
C PHE A 885 9.76 -26.75 36.54
N ARG A 886 10.87 -27.36 36.10
CA ARG A 886 11.97 -26.63 35.44
C ARG A 886 11.53 -25.94 34.15
N ALA A 887 10.70 -26.61 33.33
CA ALA A 887 10.16 -26.01 32.11
C ALA A 887 9.29 -24.77 32.41
N ALA A 888 8.48 -24.83 33.46
CA ALA A 888 7.64 -23.73 33.90
C ALA A 888 8.44 -22.58 34.56
N HIS A 889 9.42 -22.91 35.39
CA HIS A 889 10.28 -21.94 36.07
C HIS A 889 11.12 -21.14 35.06
N HIS A 890 11.67 -21.82 34.05
CA HIS A 890 12.36 -21.14 32.94
C HIS A 890 11.44 -20.13 32.23
N ARG A 891 10.16 -20.44 32.07
CA ARG A 891 9.18 -19.53 31.46
C ARG A 891 8.85 -18.33 32.36
N VAL A 892 8.70 -18.54 33.66
CA VAL A 892 8.52 -17.44 34.64
C VAL A 892 9.68 -16.45 34.55
N LEU A 893 10.91 -16.94 34.41
CA LEU A 893 12.12 -16.12 34.27
C LEU A 893 12.19 -15.38 32.92
N GLN A 894 11.81 -16.03 31.81
CA GLN A 894 11.84 -15.42 30.48
C GLN A 894 10.76 -14.34 30.30
N ASP A 895 9.52 -14.64 30.69
CA ASP A 895 8.36 -13.77 30.40
C ASP A 895 8.11 -12.73 31.49
N LYS A 896 8.80 -12.82 32.65
CA LYS A 896 8.55 -12.00 33.87
C LYS A 896 7.08 -12.00 34.30
N THR A 897 6.41 -13.14 34.19
CA THR A 897 4.99 -13.31 34.52
C THR A 897 4.80 -14.29 35.67
N ASN A 898 3.73 -14.10 36.46
CA ASN A 898 3.28 -15.05 37.50
C ASN A 898 2.59 -16.27 36.86
N TYR A 899 3.34 -17.02 36.04
CA TYR A 899 2.82 -18.12 35.23
C TYR A 899 2.54 -19.41 36.04
N LEU A 900 3.34 -19.67 37.08
CA LEU A 900 3.29 -20.88 37.90
C LEU A 900 2.50 -20.63 39.20
N ILE A 901 1.55 -21.51 39.50
CA ILE A 901 0.73 -21.52 40.71
C ILE A 901 1.06 -22.79 41.50
N VAL A 902 1.59 -22.67 42.71
CA VAL A 902 1.94 -23.84 43.53
C VAL A 902 0.87 -24.10 44.58
N ILE A 903 0.35 -25.32 44.60
CA ILE A 903 -0.56 -25.84 45.63
C ILE A 903 0.25 -26.75 46.56
N LEU A 904 0.33 -26.39 47.85
CA LEU A 904 1.11 -27.13 48.84
C LEU A 904 0.20 -28.06 49.66
N PHE A 905 0.52 -29.35 49.71
CA PHE A 905 -0.17 -30.36 50.51
C PHE A 905 0.31 -30.39 51.97
N GLU A 906 -0.49 -30.96 52.87
CA GLU A 906 -0.10 -31.14 54.27
C GLU A 906 1.10 -32.09 54.41
N GLY A 907 2.02 -31.73 55.31
CA GLY A 907 3.13 -32.60 55.69
C GLY A 907 4.25 -32.71 54.67
N VAL A 908 4.30 -31.83 53.65
CA VAL A 908 5.43 -31.78 52.71
C VAL A 908 6.71 -31.42 53.44
N ASP A 909 7.73 -32.26 53.33
CA ASP A 909 9.04 -32.00 53.89
C ASP A 909 9.76 -30.93 53.05
N THR A 910 9.76 -29.71 53.55
CA THR A 910 10.41 -28.57 52.89
C THR A 910 11.94 -28.64 52.92
N GLU A 911 12.53 -29.52 53.74
CA GLU A 911 13.97 -29.75 53.79
C GLU A 911 14.43 -30.69 52.68
N ALA A 912 13.53 -31.53 52.14
CA ALA A 912 13.78 -32.42 51.00
C ALA A 912 13.63 -31.74 49.62
N LEU A 913 13.33 -30.45 49.58
CA LEU A 913 13.22 -29.67 48.35
C LEU A 913 14.59 -29.42 47.72
N ASP A 914 14.67 -29.48 46.39
CA ASP A 914 15.87 -29.01 45.70
C ASP A 914 16.02 -27.48 45.81
N ASP A 915 17.25 -26.99 45.62
CA ASP A 915 17.59 -25.58 45.82
C ASP A 915 16.71 -24.65 44.97
N GLU A 916 16.33 -25.08 43.77
CA GLU A 916 15.52 -24.33 42.82
C GLU A 916 14.05 -24.22 43.28
N THR A 917 13.43 -25.32 43.71
CA THR A 917 12.05 -25.28 44.23
C THR A 917 11.99 -24.56 45.58
N SER A 918 12.99 -24.77 46.44
CA SER A 918 13.09 -24.08 47.74
C SER A 918 13.23 -22.57 47.57
N LEU A 919 14.05 -22.13 46.62
CA LEU A 919 14.19 -20.71 46.29
C LEU A 919 12.86 -20.15 45.76
N TYR A 920 12.20 -20.86 44.84
CA TYR A 920 10.92 -20.41 44.28
C TYR A 920 9.84 -20.23 45.35
N LEU A 921 9.71 -21.16 46.31
CA LEU A 921 8.76 -21.07 47.42
C LEU A 921 9.12 -19.97 48.43
N ARG A 922 10.40 -19.62 48.59
CA ARG A 922 10.83 -18.50 49.45
C ARG A 922 10.53 -17.15 48.82
N THR A 923 10.52 -17.06 47.50
CA THR A 923 10.35 -15.80 46.77
C THR A 923 8.94 -15.57 46.22
N ASN A 924 8.09 -16.60 46.18
CA ASN A 924 6.74 -16.53 45.60
C ASN A 924 5.68 -17.10 46.54
N THR A 925 4.45 -16.60 46.39
CA THR A 925 3.29 -17.05 47.19
C THR A 925 2.77 -18.41 46.69
N TYR A 926 2.51 -19.36 47.59
CA TYR A 926 1.88 -20.64 47.30
C TYR A 926 0.52 -20.79 48.03
N LEU A 927 -0.31 -21.73 47.58
CA LEU A 927 -1.65 -22.00 48.10
C LEU A 927 -1.67 -23.30 48.91
N SER A 928 -1.77 -23.21 50.24
CA SER A 928 -1.97 -24.40 51.07
C SER A 928 -3.39 -24.95 50.93
N VAL A 929 -3.54 -26.26 50.73
CA VAL A 929 -4.85 -26.95 50.65
C VAL A 929 -5.64 -26.82 51.96
N THR A 930 -4.95 -26.62 53.08
CA THR A 930 -5.56 -26.43 54.42
C THR A 930 -6.17 -25.05 54.64
N ASN A 931 -5.90 -24.12 53.73
CA ASN A 931 -6.36 -22.75 53.87
C ASN A 931 -7.89 -22.70 53.70
N LYS A 932 -8.61 -22.11 54.66
CA LYS A 932 -10.07 -21.96 54.61
C LYS A 932 -10.56 -21.27 53.33
N TRP A 933 -9.74 -20.43 52.70
CA TRP A 933 -10.05 -19.67 51.49
C TRP A 933 -9.30 -20.20 50.25
N PHE A 934 -8.84 -21.45 50.30
CA PHE A 934 -8.05 -22.09 49.25
C PHE A 934 -8.68 -21.94 47.86
N TRP A 935 -9.97 -22.28 47.73
CA TRP A 935 -10.67 -22.23 46.44
C TRP A 935 -10.85 -20.81 45.90
N GLN A 936 -11.17 -19.85 46.76
CA GLN A 936 -11.32 -18.45 46.37
C GLN A 936 -9.99 -17.87 45.87
N LYS A 937 -8.88 -18.21 46.55
CA LYS A 937 -7.53 -17.77 46.19
C LYS A 937 -7.03 -18.45 44.91
N LEU A 938 -7.36 -19.71 44.70
CA LEU A 938 -7.04 -20.44 43.47
C LEU A 938 -7.76 -19.84 42.26
N LEU A 939 -9.07 -19.62 42.35
CA LEU A 939 -9.85 -19.01 41.26
C LEU A 939 -9.36 -17.60 40.93
N TYR A 940 -9.03 -16.79 41.94
CA TYR A 940 -8.44 -15.46 41.75
C TYR A 940 -7.09 -15.49 41.02
N SER A 941 -6.32 -16.56 41.17
CA SER A 941 -5.00 -16.70 40.53
C SER A 941 -5.08 -17.23 39.10
N LEU A 942 -6.26 -17.68 38.65
CA LEU A 942 -6.50 -18.25 37.33
C LEU A 942 -6.99 -17.19 36.31
N PRO A 943 -6.70 -17.38 35.01
CA PRO A 943 -7.14 -16.46 33.97
C PRO A 943 -8.65 -16.60 33.72
N LYS A 944 -9.35 -15.52 33.36
CA LYS A 944 -10.80 -15.62 33.07
C LYS A 944 -11.10 -16.68 31.98
N PRO A 945 -12.08 -17.59 32.18
CA PRO A 945 -12.41 -18.62 31.19
C PRO A 945 -12.97 -17.99 29.90
N LYS A 946 -12.61 -18.55 28.74
CA LYS A 946 -13.12 -18.10 27.43
C LYS A 946 -14.62 -18.45 27.33
N GLY A 947 -15.47 -17.46 27.62
CA GLY A 947 -16.94 -17.56 27.62
C GLY A 947 -17.65 -16.39 28.32
N ALA A 948 -16.93 -15.59 29.12
CA ALA A 948 -17.48 -14.46 29.89
C ALA A 948 -17.56 -13.10 29.14
N VAL A 949 -17.40 -13.07 27.81
CA VAL A 949 -17.47 -11.82 27.02
C VAL A 949 -18.79 -11.76 26.28
N ASN A 950 -19.81 -11.22 26.94
CA ASN A 950 -20.97 -10.57 26.32
C ASN A 950 -21.67 -9.75 27.41
N ASP A 951 -21.28 -8.48 27.54
CA ASP A 951 -22.21 -7.35 27.60
C ASP A 951 -21.44 -6.06 27.92
N LEU A 952 -21.88 -4.97 27.26
CA LEU A 952 -21.39 -3.59 27.34
C LEU A 952 -20.29 -3.19 26.33
N GLN A 953 -20.59 -3.32 25.04
CA GLN A 953 -20.18 -2.30 24.06
C GLN A 953 -21.35 -1.90 23.15
N GLY A 954 -21.96 -0.76 23.48
CA GLY A 954 -22.87 -0.02 22.62
C GLY A 954 -22.30 1.38 22.32
N SER A 955 -21.77 1.53 21.12
CA SER A 955 -21.64 2.77 20.32
C SER A 955 -20.66 3.87 20.78
N SER A 956 -19.52 4.01 20.09
CA SER A 956 -19.42 4.91 18.91
C SER A 956 -17.97 5.12 18.42
N SER A 957 -17.70 4.55 17.25
CA SER A 957 -16.95 5.08 16.09
C SER A 957 -15.53 5.69 16.19
N HIS A 958 -14.64 5.00 15.45
CA HIS A 958 -13.66 5.49 14.46
C HIS A 958 -12.32 6.10 14.90
N LEU A 959 -11.23 5.37 14.59
CA LEU A 959 -10.20 5.78 13.62
C LEU A 959 -9.22 4.62 13.32
N ILE A 960 -8.93 4.44 12.03
CA ILE A 960 -7.90 3.58 11.45
C ILE A 960 -6.68 4.46 11.18
N GLU A 961 -5.46 4.03 11.50
CA GLU A 961 -4.25 4.24 10.68
C GLU A 961 -3.11 3.27 11.07
N ILE A 962 -2.66 2.48 10.07
CA ILE A 962 -1.27 2.25 9.61
C ILE A 962 -0.24 1.79 10.67
N GLY A 963 0.21 0.52 10.65
CA GLY A 963 1.47 0.08 9.98
C GLY A 963 2.53 -0.21 11.06
N ASP A 964 3.51 -1.11 10.94
CA ASP A 964 4.11 -1.79 9.81
C ASP A 964 5.13 -2.84 10.35
N ASN A 965 5.44 -3.86 9.54
CA ASN A 965 6.72 -4.58 9.41
C ASN A 965 7.59 -4.98 10.65
N SER A 966 7.88 -6.29 10.79
CA SER A 966 9.11 -6.92 10.23
C SER A 966 9.53 -8.26 10.91
N THR A 967 9.83 -9.28 10.06
CA THR A 967 10.84 -10.37 10.23
C THR A 967 10.67 -11.40 11.38
N ARG A 968 11.04 -12.70 11.34
CA ARG A 968 11.79 -13.58 10.41
C ARG A 968 11.62 -15.06 10.88
N TRP A 969 11.31 -16.00 9.96
CA TRP A 969 11.86 -17.38 9.74
C TRP A 969 11.87 -18.40 10.93
N ASN A 970 11.51 -19.69 10.84
CA ASN A 970 11.41 -20.63 9.71
C ASN A 970 10.74 -21.98 10.11
N ASN A 971 10.34 -22.74 9.07
CA ASN A 971 10.14 -24.19 8.96
C ASN A 971 8.85 -24.88 9.47
N GLY A 972 8.21 -25.62 8.54
CA GLY A 972 7.47 -26.84 8.87
C GLY A 972 6.29 -27.21 7.96
N ASN A 973 6.58 -27.76 6.79
CA ASN A 973 5.86 -28.82 6.05
C ASN A 973 4.32 -28.99 6.13
N LYS A 974 3.75 -29.18 4.91
CA LYS A 974 2.57 -30.01 4.56
C LYS A 974 1.24 -29.51 5.18
N LYS A 975 0.10 -29.48 4.49
CA LYS A 975 -0.46 -30.35 3.44
C LYS A 975 -1.77 -29.69 2.95
N GLU A 976 -2.30 -30.17 1.82
CA GLU A 976 -3.73 -30.42 1.49
C GLU A 976 -4.80 -29.62 2.28
N GLU A 977 -5.85 -29.00 1.74
CA GLU A 977 -6.59 -29.09 0.49
C GLU A 977 -7.85 -28.19 0.68
N ILE A 978 -8.66 -28.02 -0.37
CA ILE A 978 -10.06 -27.55 -0.36
C ILE A 978 -10.30 -26.04 -0.53
N GLU A 979 -10.39 -25.71 -1.82
CA GLU A 979 -11.38 -24.82 -2.43
C GLU A 979 -12.74 -24.79 -1.71
N SER A 980 -13.30 -23.60 -1.48
CA SER A 980 -14.75 -23.35 -1.65
C SER A 980 -15.08 -21.91 -1.24
N ARG A 981 -15.02 -21.01 -2.23
CA ARG A 981 -16.01 -19.94 -2.54
C ARG A 981 -15.38 -18.90 -3.45
N MET A 982 -15.46 -19.21 -4.75
CA MET A 982 -15.85 -18.19 -5.73
C MET A 982 -17.26 -17.70 -5.43
#